data_AF-A0A8T3ZJV6-F1
#
_entry.id   AF-A0A8T3ZJV6-F1
#
_cell.length_a   1.000
_cell.length_b   1.000
_cell.length_c   1.000
_cell.angle_alpha   90.00
_cell.angle_beta   90.00
_cell.angle_gamma   90.00
#
_symmetry.space_group_name_H-M   'P 1'
#
loop_
_entity.id
_entity.type
_entity.pdbx_description
1 polymer ?
#
loop_
_entity_poly.entity_id
_entity_poly.type
_entity_poly.pdbx_seq_one_letter_code
_entity_poly.pdbx_strand_id
1 'polypeptide(L)'
;MSRFDQAKYKTAATVKSAANSIPTSPSEVKETFSSLKNNMKEGIASWKQESYREHQQLSQQRQEAQARIDALRDPNQYRNMSHEQRNAHIHEIAGEMPGALSVAHAHPVLNSLTAPVRAVGSLFTLGRNTVAAAPHITPSSNTRLLLIAILYHFFINWGVHTLWDRLIWNVVMFFFVNFLVFDSSERNGDTYRNLILYVTVFEFLIPYLSTIPLIHEMTFVRLYLANGFLILTWIYYAVFGRGKNITSGPTRWARWAICIFLFGAAISIVFTNFTSFSDVEINTAGTEQWYAAGLLWDKSKEGWSIMYDSLSTVGSNAWSAVQYQWGAATGQDYYYGVVEENEKEKLGVYLANLKASQAEYEVNEPVTVFATLTAKTLGDTINAKIGCYEGNEKNPIAGSVYPDSDFAVSSLEQEDLDCTFEKLPQGTDKVTYTADFNFETIGYLKRYFADRDAIIAATQQNINLLDQYKIQDTNPVAHYTNGPVAIGMGPEQALIGVSETYTVKPRLALTLDGHAQGWGGKITNLTEVILLLPEQMSLDTSQCTDADWSKYTLDNCVSSESSYDSKVARDCQYDNSCIEEQCTKQLSSYNAYTLDVNKPEYKDIKDYITMSCRLNVTDVQGLLGATPISTKYFYVKTRYTYQISEDTAVKVTEAASQKAGTVAGETSATKSETSTVPTFSASDADEEMQYIFYHYGDFLFAAADKFSVPVCTLGGIIAETSAANPNYYKDGRKGLMGLPDTVSQQMSGAAGFTGSYNVYDAETNVKLGAAYLASLQSLGSEASSLPLVYYYGIYNKEEYDADAERYEAHVKNFAGTYCTDAGLENSRSAAEKNTDAPFVEGTLSYGNTSPLALVISYNGSPLTLTPSIATISSTKTEEGYDFEIVSLSFGNISLGSVKSYGKRNQWISFEKYPLMEVFFDDSSQQINYKYPQDFVLNTPLLLEDQPAVFLSGNLYIEYSGSNMIISTVPDPSTPADLKEVCSVRWYQDIAYANCKADGLPGLMLRNVFTHQNTLGQGDAKVQIEWSNQKQLEG
;
A
#
# COMPACT_ATOMS: atom_id res chain seq x y z
N MET A 1 -1.18 -39.45 54.53
CA MET A 1 0.07 -39.31 53.74
C MET A 1 -0.29 -39.64 52.31
N SER A 2 -0.29 -38.64 51.42
CA SER A 2 -0.75 -38.81 50.04
C SER A 2 0.24 -39.67 49.23
N ARG A 3 -0.19 -40.28 48.12
CA ARG A 3 0.74 -40.98 47.19
C ARG A 3 1.87 -40.05 46.72
N PHE A 4 1.61 -38.73 46.70
CA PHE A 4 2.58 -37.69 46.39
C PHE A 4 3.64 -37.48 47.49
N ASP A 5 3.27 -37.56 48.77
CA ASP A 5 4.23 -37.50 49.88
C ASP A 5 5.18 -38.71 49.88
N GLN A 6 4.67 -39.88 49.49
CA GLN A 6 5.50 -41.09 49.32
C GLN A 6 6.44 -40.98 48.10
N ALA A 7 5.99 -40.39 46.99
CA ALA A 7 6.83 -40.15 45.81
C ALA A 7 7.94 -39.12 46.11
N LYS A 8 7.62 -38.00 46.77
CA LYS A 8 8.61 -37.01 47.23
C LYS A 8 9.66 -37.63 48.15
N TYR A 9 9.23 -38.46 49.11
CA TYR A 9 10.15 -39.13 50.02
C TYR A 9 11.05 -40.15 49.29
N LYS A 10 10.51 -40.91 48.34
CA LYS A 10 11.29 -41.84 47.51
C LYS A 10 12.30 -41.10 46.63
N THR A 11 11.91 -40.05 45.91
CA THR A 11 12.82 -39.30 45.04
C THR A 11 13.92 -38.60 45.83
N ALA A 12 13.59 -37.99 46.98
CA ALA A 12 14.59 -37.37 47.86
C ALA A 12 15.55 -38.41 48.48
N ALA A 13 15.06 -39.60 48.85
CA ALA A 13 15.90 -40.70 49.35
C ALA A 13 16.83 -41.25 48.25
N THR A 14 16.34 -41.41 47.01
CA THR A 14 17.14 -41.89 45.87
C THR A 14 18.24 -40.90 45.50
N VAL A 15 17.92 -39.59 45.40
CA VAL A 15 18.92 -38.54 45.11
C VAL A 15 19.96 -38.43 46.22
N LYS A 16 19.54 -38.54 47.49
CA LYS A 16 20.45 -38.53 48.63
C LYS A 16 21.36 -39.77 48.68
N SER A 17 20.87 -40.94 48.24
CA SER A 17 21.71 -42.15 48.13
C SER A 17 22.72 -42.05 46.99
N ALA A 18 22.32 -41.50 45.84
CA ALA A 18 23.20 -41.30 44.67
C ALA A 18 24.28 -40.23 44.91
N ALA A 19 23.98 -39.21 45.71
CA ALA A 19 24.96 -38.18 46.09
C ALA A 19 26.04 -38.67 47.06
N ASN A 20 25.80 -39.77 47.78
CA ASN A 20 26.72 -40.32 48.78
C ASN A 20 27.61 -41.46 48.25
N SER A 21 27.35 -41.98 47.05
CA SER A 21 28.19 -42.98 46.38
C SER A 21 29.01 -42.29 45.29
N ILE A 22 30.32 -42.14 45.50
CA ILE A 22 31.24 -41.66 44.46
C ILE A 22 31.45 -42.80 43.45
N PRO A 23 31.02 -42.67 42.18
CA PRO A 23 31.23 -43.72 41.20
C PRO A 23 32.73 -43.87 40.94
N THR A 24 33.25 -45.10 41.01
CA THR A 24 34.69 -45.36 40.85
C THR A 24 35.06 -45.72 39.41
N SER A 25 34.06 -45.95 38.54
CA SER A 25 34.26 -46.28 37.13
C SER A 25 33.34 -45.50 36.18
N PRO A 26 33.78 -45.23 34.93
CA PRO A 26 32.95 -44.60 33.91
C PRO A 26 31.65 -45.34 33.57
N SER A 27 31.61 -46.67 33.74
CA SER A 27 30.39 -47.48 33.55
C SER A 27 29.35 -47.22 34.64
N GLU A 28 29.76 -47.08 35.90
CA GLU A 28 28.85 -46.75 37.02
C GLU A 28 28.27 -45.34 36.89
N VAL A 29 29.05 -44.38 36.38
CA VAL A 29 28.56 -43.02 36.06
C VAL A 29 27.44 -43.11 35.02
N LYS A 30 27.64 -43.86 33.95
CA LYS A 30 26.66 -44.01 32.86
C LYS A 30 25.37 -44.66 33.34
N GLU A 31 25.46 -45.67 34.20
CA GLU A 31 24.31 -46.38 34.75
C GLU A 31 23.52 -45.50 35.76
N THR A 32 24.23 -44.75 36.60
CA THR A 32 23.63 -43.80 37.55
C THR A 32 22.89 -42.67 36.83
N PHE A 33 23.47 -42.12 35.75
CA PHE A 33 22.81 -41.10 34.92
C PHE A 33 21.58 -41.66 34.18
N SER A 34 21.65 -42.90 33.70
CA SER A 34 20.53 -43.55 33.02
C SER A 34 19.35 -43.78 33.99
N SER A 35 19.64 -44.23 35.21
CA SER A 35 18.64 -44.41 36.28
C SER A 35 18.01 -43.07 36.70
N LEU A 36 18.81 -42.01 36.88
CA LEU A 36 18.32 -40.68 37.23
C LEU A 36 17.40 -40.11 36.13
N LYS A 37 17.80 -40.28 34.86
CA LYS A 37 17.02 -39.86 33.68
C LYS A 37 15.66 -40.56 33.62
N ASN A 38 15.62 -41.88 33.88
CA ASN A 38 14.37 -42.64 33.84
C ASN A 38 13.44 -42.25 34.99
N ASN A 39 13.95 -42.09 36.22
CA ASN A 39 13.16 -41.63 37.36
C ASN A 39 12.59 -40.21 37.17
N MET A 40 13.36 -39.31 36.54
CA MET A 40 12.87 -37.98 36.18
C MET A 40 11.77 -38.03 35.10
N LYS A 41 11.94 -38.91 34.11
CA LYS A 41 10.94 -39.09 33.03
C LYS A 41 9.60 -39.57 33.59
N GLU A 42 9.61 -40.53 34.51
CA GLU A 42 8.40 -41.03 35.18
C GLU A 42 7.76 -39.97 36.10
N GLY A 43 8.57 -39.22 36.85
CA GLY A 43 8.08 -38.13 37.70
C GLY A 43 7.39 -37.00 36.91
N ILE A 44 7.96 -36.63 35.75
CA ILE A 44 7.37 -35.62 34.86
C ILE A 44 6.07 -36.14 34.22
N ALA A 45 6.03 -37.42 33.82
CA ALA A 45 4.84 -38.02 33.23
C ALA A 45 3.66 -38.05 34.23
N SER A 46 3.92 -38.47 35.48
CA SER A 46 2.90 -38.47 36.54
C SER A 46 2.40 -37.05 36.85
N TRP A 47 3.30 -36.07 36.93
CA TRP A 47 2.93 -34.67 37.20
C TRP A 47 2.08 -34.07 36.08
N LYS A 48 2.40 -34.35 34.81
CA LYS A 48 1.59 -33.93 33.66
C LYS A 48 0.18 -34.52 33.71
N GLN A 49 0.06 -35.80 34.03
CA GLN A 49 -1.23 -36.48 34.10
C GLN A 49 -2.12 -35.94 35.22
N GLU A 50 -1.55 -35.60 36.37
CA GLU A 50 -2.29 -35.06 37.52
C GLU A 50 -2.71 -33.59 37.30
N SER A 51 -1.81 -32.77 36.73
CA SER A 51 -2.13 -31.40 36.33
C SER A 51 -3.23 -31.35 35.28
N TYR A 52 -3.26 -32.32 34.36
CA TYR A 52 -4.32 -32.43 33.35
C TYR A 52 -5.69 -32.77 33.96
N ARG A 53 -5.74 -33.67 34.95
CA ARG A 53 -7.00 -34.01 35.65
C ARG A 53 -7.56 -32.83 36.44
N GLU A 54 -6.71 -32.10 37.15
CA GLU A 54 -7.12 -30.91 37.90
C GLU A 54 -7.63 -29.80 36.96
N HIS A 55 -6.99 -29.62 35.80
CA HIS A 55 -7.46 -28.70 34.78
C HIS A 55 -8.85 -29.06 34.24
N GLN A 56 -9.11 -30.35 33.99
CA GLN A 56 -10.43 -30.80 33.54
C GLN A 56 -11.52 -30.55 34.60
N GLN A 57 -11.24 -30.83 35.87
CA GLN A 57 -12.19 -30.59 36.96
C GLN A 57 -12.54 -29.10 37.10
N LEU A 58 -11.55 -28.22 37.03
CA LEU A 58 -11.77 -26.77 37.14
C LEU A 58 -12.44 -26.18 35.89
N SER A 59 -12.15 -26.71 34.71
CA SER A 59 -12.87 -26.35 33.47
C SER A 59 -14.36 -26.70 33.57
N GLN A 60 -14.66 -27.90 34.07
CA GLN A 60 -16.03 -28.36 34.28
C GLN A 60 -16.78 -27.47 35.29
N GLN A 61 -16.15 -27.12 36.42
CA GLN A 61 -16.74 -26.21 37.41
C GLN A 61 -17.04 -24.81 36.84
N ARG A 62 -16.23 -24.32 35.89
CA ARG A 62 -16.50 -23.05 35.20
C ARG A 62 -17.65 -23.14 34.22
N GLN A 63 -17.72 -24.23 33.45
CA GLN A 63 -18.84 -24.45 32.54
C GLN A 63 -20.17 -24.53 33.31
N GLU A 64 -20.17 -25.21 34.46
CA GLU A 64 -21.34 -25.27 35.36
C GLU A 64 -21.70 -23.90 35.94
N ALA A 65 -20.72 -23.11 36.38
CA ALA A 65 -20.96 -21.75 36.88
C ALA A 65 -21.46 -20.80 35.77
N GLN A 66 -20.94 -20.92 34.54
CA GLN A 66 -21.36 -20.11 33.40
C GLN A 66 -22.79 -20.46 32.98
N ALA A 67 -23.14 -21.75 32.91
CA ALA A 67 -24.50 -22.18 32.64
C ALA A 67 -25.51 -21.64 33.68
N ARG A 68 -25.11 -21.55 34.96
CA ARG A 68 -25.93 -20.93 36.01
C ARG A 68 -26.11 -19.41 35.79
N ILE A 69 -25.08 -18.71 35.32
CA ILE A 69 -25.18 -17.27 34.97
C ILE A 69 -26.10 -17.07 33.78
N ASP A 70 -25.98 -17.89 32.74
CA ASP A 70 -26.79 -17.77 31.53
C ASP A 70 -28.27 -18.07 31.82
N ALA A 71 -28.55 -19.04 32.69
CA ALA A 71 -29.89 -19.29 33.22
C ALA A 71 -30.45 -18.05 33.96
N LEU A 72 -29.65 -17.36 34.77
CA LEU A 72 -30.07 -16.14 35.46
C LEU A 72 -30.25 -14.93 34.52
N ARG A 73 -29.70 -14.97 33.31
CA ARG A 73 -29.90 -13.92 32.30
C ARG A 73 -31.19 -14.10 31.50
N ASP A 74 -31.75 -15.32 31.46
CA ASP A 74 -33.05 -15.56 30.83
C ASP A 74 -34.20 -15.03 31.72
N PRO A 75 -34.89 -13.95 31.30
CA PRO A 75 -35.99 -13.37 32.08
C PRO A 75 -37.20 -14.32 32.21
N ASN A 76 -37.32 -15.35 31.36
CA ASN A 76 -38.42 -16.31 31.43
C ASN A 76 -38.23 -17.37 32.52
N GLN A 77 -36.98 -17.71 32.84
CA GLN A 77 -36.67 -18.78 33.79
C GLN A 77 -36.81 -18.31 35.25
N TYR A 78 -36.68 -17.01 35.51
CA TYR A 78 -36.74 -16.41 36.86
C TYR A 78 -37.69 -15.20 36.93
N ARG A 79 -38.96 -15.41 36.58
CA ARG A 79 -40.00 -14.35 36.55
C ARG A 79 -40.26 -13.67 37.90
N ASN A 80 -39.91 -14.31 39.01
CA ASN A 80 -40.13 -13.80 40.37
C ASN A 80 -38.91 -13.06 40.98
N MET A 81 -37.81 -12.93 40.23
CA MET A 81 -36.64 -12.15 40.67
C MET A 81 -36.59 -10.82 39.94
N SER A 82 -36.38 -9.74 40.69
CA SER A 82 -36.07 -8.43 40.12
C SER A 82 -34.71 -8.45 39.41
N HIS A 83 -34.51 -7.51 38.47
CA HIS A 83 -33.23 -7.38 37.75
C HIS A 83 -32.04 -7.19 38.70
N GLU A 84 -32.20 -6.44 39.79
CA GLU A 84 -31.16 -6.24 40.82
C GLU A 84 -30.84 -7.54 41.57
N GLN A 85 -31.84 -8.35 41.92
CA GLN A 85 -31.62 -9.65 42.55
C GLN A 85 -30.91 -10.63 41.61
N ARG A 86 -31.23 -10.62 40.31
CA ARG A 86 -30.54 -11.44 39.31
C ARG A 86 -29.07 -11.03 39.20
N ASN A 87 -28.78 -9.73 39.15
CA ASN A 87 -27.41 -9.23 39.09
C ASN A 87 -26.61 -9.52 40.37
N ALA A 88 -27.25 -9.47 41.56
CA ALA A 88 -26.61 -9.85 42.81
C ALA A 88 -26.20 -11.33 42.82
N HIS A 89 -27.08 -12.24 42.35
CA HIS A 89 -26.73 -13.66 42.22
C HIS A 89 -25.71 -13.94 41.12
N ILE A 90 -25.75 -13.22 40.00
CA ILE A 90 -24.69 -13.32 38.98
C ILE A 90 -23.34 -12.93 39.58
N HIS A 91 -23.29 -11.87 40.39
CA HIS A 91 -22.06 -11.46 41.09
C HIS A 91 -21.59 -12.49 42.12
N GLU A 92 -22.51 -13.11 42.86
CA GLU A 92 -22.22 -14.18 43.82
C GLU A 92 -21.62 -15.40 43.11
N ILE A 93 -22.25 -15.89 42.03
CA ILE A 93 -21.77 -17.03 41.24
C ILE A 93 -20.44 -16.71 40.56
N ALA A 94 -20.25 -15.49 40.06
CA ALA A 94 -18.97 -15.05 39.52
C ALA A 94 -17.86 -15.02 40.60
N GLY A 95 -18.21 -14.79 41.86
CA GLY A 95 -17.30 -14.90 43.01
C GLY A 95 -16.97 -16.34 43.40
N GLU A 96 -17.87 -17.29 43.13
CA GLU A 96 -17.66 -18.74 43.33
C GLU A 96 -16.80 -19.37 42.22
N MET A 97 -16.67 -18.72 41.06
CA MET A 97 -15.88 -19.27 39.95
C MET A 97 -14.43 -19.48 40.37
N PRO A 98 -13.88 -20.70 40.21
CA PRO A 98 -12.47 -20.93 40.52
C PRO A 98 -11.60 -20.06 39.61
N GLY A 99 -10.83 -19.16 40.24
CA GLY A 99 -9.93 -18.25 39.55
C GLY A 99 -8.95 -18.99 38.62
N ALA A 100 -8.36 -18.27 37.65
CA ALA A 100 -7.32 -18.83 36.79
C ALA A 100 -6.25 -19.53 37.63
N LEU A 101 -6.06 -20.85 37.41
CA LEU A 101 -5.04 -21.68 38.04
C LEU A 101 -3.70 -20.94 37.99
N SER A 102 -3.18 -20.52 39.14
CA SER A 102 -1.75 -20.40 39.30
C SER A 102 -1.27 -21.82 39.52
N VAL A 103 -0.46 -22.36 38.61
CA VAL A 103 0.28 -23.60 38.86
C VAL A 103 1.33 -23.27 39.94
N ALA A 104 0.92 -23.22 41.21
CA ALA A 104 1.82 -23.18 42.36
C ALA A 104 2.35 -24.60 42.62
N HIS A 105 2.96 -25.19 41.59
CA HIS A 105 3.75 -26.40 41.72
C HIS A 105 5.13 -26.08 41.16
N ALA A 106 5.97 -25.50 42.02
CA ALA A 106 7.39 -25.39 41.71
C ALA A 106 7.91 -26.78 41.34
N HIS A 107 8.51 -26.85 40.15
CA HIS A 107 9.13 -28.06 39.61
C HIS A 107 9.94 -28.78 40.70
N PRO A 108 9.85 -30.10 40.88
CA PRO A 108 10.45 -30.83 42.02
C PRO A 108 11.94 -30.51 42.24
N VAL A 109 12.65 -30.22 41.14
CA VAL A 109 14.08 -29.85 41.13
C VAL A 109 14.33 -28.42 41.67
N LEU A 110 13.42 -27.48 41.45
CA LEU A 110 13.56 -26.10 41.96
C LEU A 110 13.33 -26.00 43.47
N ASN A 111 12.46 -26.85 44.02
CA ASN A 111 12.24 -26.91 45.47
C ASN A 111 13.41 -27.55 46.23
N SER A 112 14.13 -28.52 45.64
CA SER A 112 15.31 -29.12 46.27
C SER A 112 16.53 -28.18 46.24
N LEU A 113 16.69 -27.39 45.18
CA LEU A 113 17.79 -26.43 45.04
C LEU A 113 17.65 -25.19 45.94
N THR A 114 16.43 -24.81 46.33
CA THR A 114 16.17 -23.59 47.11
C THR A 114 16.07 -23.80 48.63
N ALA A 115 16.02 -25.06 49.09
CA ALA A 115 15.92 -25.40 50.52
C ALA A 115 17.10 -24.93 51.40
N PRO A 116 18.38 -24.97 50.96
CA PRO A 116 19.51 -24.53 51.79
C PRO A 116 19.51 -23.01 52.03
N VAL A 117 19.00 -22.23 51.07
CA VAL A 117 18.99 -20.76 51.12
C VAL A 117 17.91 -20.23 52.08
N ARG A 118 16.77 -20.92 52.19
CA ARG A 118 15.71 -20.56 53.16
C ARG A 118 16.14 -20.78 54.60
N ALA A 119 17.06 -21.71 54.86
CA ALA A 119 17.61 -21.95 56.19
C ALA A 119 18.58 -20.84 56.67
N VAL A 120 19.12 -20.04 55.76
CA VAL A 120 20.02 -18.92 56.09
C VAL A 120 19.24 -17.63 56.37
N GLY A 121 18.08 -17.43 55.71
CA GLY A 121 17.22 -16.25 55.94
C GLY A 121 16.60 -16.17 57.35
N SER A 122 16.38 -17.30 58.02
CA SER A 122 15.83 -17.34 59.39
C SER A 122 16.83 -16.93 60.48
N LEU A 123 18.14 -16.88 60.17
CA LEU A 123 19.18 -16.44 61.10
C LEU A 123 19.23 -14.92 61.28
N PHE A 124 18.65 -14.13 60.38
CA PHE A 124 18.67 -12.66 60.43
C PHE A 124 17.47 -12.03 61.16
N THR A 125 16.48 -12.83 61.57
CA THR A 125 15.34 -12.38 62.39
C THR A 125 15.63 -12.56 63.88
N LEU A 126 16.48 -11.68 64.43
CA LEU A 126 16.70 -11.60 65.88
C LEU A 126 15.49 -10.93 66.56
N GLY A 127 14.69 -11.73 67.26
CA GLY A 127 13.92 -11.31 68.42
C GLY A 127 12.54 -10.68 68.17
N ARG A 128 11.52 -11.51 67.91
CA ARG A 128 10.17 -11.42 68.51
C ARG A 128 9.31 -12.59 68.04
N ASN A 129 8.86 -13.43 68.99
CA ASN A 129 7.90 -14.51 68.78
C ASN A 129 6.48 -13.97 68.59
N THR A 130 6.27 -13.24 67.51
CA THR A 130 4.94 -12.95 66.97
C THR A 130 5.02 -13.20 65.48
N VAL A 131 4.22 -14.13 64.97
CA VAL A 131 3.99 -14.33 63.53
C VAL A 131 3.28 -13.07 63.03
N ALA A 132 4.04 -11.99 62.83
CA ALA A 132 3.58 -10.82 62.11
C ALA A 132 3.51 -11.21 60.64
N ALA A 133 2.33 -11.07 60.04
CA ALA A 133 2.19 -11.16 58.59
C ALA A 133 3.27 -10.29 57.94
N ALA A 134 3.91 -10.81 56.89
CA ALA A 134 4.92 -10.08 56.14
C ALA A 134 4.38 -8.67 55.82
N PRO A 135 5.15 -7.61 56.08
CA PRO A 135 4.67 -6.24 55.92
C PRO A 135 4.17 -6.06 54.49
N HIS A 136 2.85 -5.91 54.32
CA HIS A 136 2.26 -5.64 53.03
C HIS A 136 2.80 -4.29 52.52
N ILE A 137 3.45 -4.34 51.37
CA ILE A 137 4.10 -3.21 50.69
C ILE A 137 3.00 -2.21 50.29
N THR A 138 3.07 -0.99 50.83
CA THR A 138 2.12 0.10 50.56
C THR A 138 2.58 0.94 49.36
N PRO A 139 1.72 1.79 48.75
CA PRO A 139 2.15 2.76 47.74
C PRO A 139 3.36 3.61 48.17
N SER A 140 3.49 3.88 49.48
CA SER A 140 4.63 4.61 50.04
C SER A 140 5.98 3.88 49.88
N SER A 141 6.01 2.54 49.87
CA SER A 141 7.23 1.76 49.62
C SER A 141 7.67 1.82 48.15
N ASN A 142 6.75 1.90 47.19
CA ASN A 142 7.10 2.08 45.78
C ASN A 142 7.71 3.47 45.53
N THR A 143 7.18 4.51 46.18
CA THR A 143 7.77 5.85 46.13
C THR A 143 9.18 5.88 46.74
N ARG A 144 9.41 5.18 47.85
CA ARG A 144 10.74 5.05 48.46
C ARG A 144 11.71 4.30 47.55
N LEU A 145 11.27 3.24 46.88
CA LEU A 145 12.10 2.51 45.91
C LEU A 145 12.46 3.39 44.71
N LEU A 146 11.52 4.18 44.19
CA LEU A 146 11.79 5.13 43.12
C LEU A 146 12.80 6.21 43.56
N LEU A 147 12.66 6.76 44.77
CA LEU A 147 13.63 7.71 45.30
C LEU A 147 15.02 7.08 45.49
N ILE A 148 15.10 5.85 45.99
CA ILE A 148 16.36 5.11 46.11
C ILE A 148 16.98 4.88 44.72
N ALA A 149 16.17 4.54 43.71
CA ALA A 149 16.62 4.36 42.33
C ALA A 149 17.23 5.65 41.75
N ILE A 150 16.54 6.79 41.93
CA ILE A 150 17.01 8.09 41.47
C ILE A 150 18.30 8.49 42.20
N LEU A 151 18.35 8.37 43.54
CA LEU A 151 19.54 8.70 44.32
C LEU A 151 20.73 7.81 43.96
N TYR A 152 20.48 6.51 43.75
CA TYR A 152 21.49 5.57 43.28
C TYR A 152 22.04 5.96 41.91
N HIS A 153 21.18 6.41 41.00
CA HIS A 153 21.55 6.88 39.67
C HIS A 153 22.50 8.09 39.74
N PHE A 154 22.15 9.09 40.55
CA PHE A 154 23.02 10.23 40.79
C PHE A 154 24.33 9.82 41.47
N PHE A 155 24.29 8.90 42.43
CA PHE A 155 25.49 8.41 43.12
C PHE A 155 26.45 7.69 42.17
N ILE A 156 25.96 6.79 41.30
CA ILE A 156 26.75 6.09 40.28
C ILE A 156 27.38 7.08 39.29
N ASN A 157 26.60 8.05 38.81
CA ASN A 157 27.08 8.98 37.79
C ASN A 157 28.07 10.02 38.36
N TRP A 158 27.87 10.48 39.60
CA TRP A 158 28.70 11.54 40.17
C TRP A 158 29.86 11.04 41.04
N GLY A 159 29.65 9.96 41.78
CA GLY A 159 30.59 9.50 42.82
C GLY A 159 31.44 8.29 42.42
N VAL A 160 31.14 7.62 41.31
CA VAL A 160 31.75 6.34 40.95
C VAL A 160 32.40 6.41 39.57
N HIS A 161 33.71 6.64 39.57
CA HIS A 161 34.47 6.90 38.33
C HIS A 161 35.11 5.64 37.72
N THR A 162 35.30 4.56 38.48
CA THR A 162 35.89 3.33 37.95
C THR A 162 34.81 2.33 37.51
N LEU A 163 35.10 1.57 36.44
CA LEU A 163 34.21 0.52 35.95
C LEU A 163 33.95 -0.56 37.03
N TRP A 164 34.96 -0.87 37.84
CA TRP A 164 34.88 -1.86 38.92
C TRP A 164 33.98 -1.42 40.08
N ASP A 165 34.06 -0.16 40.48
CA ASP A 165 33.18 0.35 41.53
C ASP A 165 31.73 0.39 41.05
N ARG A 166 31.49 0.77 39.78
CA ARG A 166 30.15 0.71 39.17
C ARG A 166 29.61 -0.72 39.16
N LEU A 167 30.45 -1.70 38.84
CA LEU A 167 30.10 -3.12 38.89
C LEU A 167 29.70 -3.54 40.30
N ILE A 168 30.52 -3.23 41.31
CA ILE A 168 30.26 -3.59 42.71
C ILE A 168 28.92 -3.00 43.18
N TRP A 169 28.69 -1.72 42.91
CA TRP A 169 27.45 -1.05 43.30
C TRP A 169 26.23 -1.62 42.58
N ASN A 170 26.35 -1.98 41.30
CA ASN A 170 25.26 -2.63 40.55
C ASN A 170 24.94 -4.02 41.10
N VAL A 171 25.95 -4.79 41.50
CA VAL A 171 25.75 -6.10 42.16
C VAL A 171 25.06 -5.93 43.52
N VAL A 172 25.48 -4.94 44.31
CA VAL A 172 24.85 -4.63 45.60
C VAL A 172 23.38 -4.25 45.41
N MET A 173 23.07 -3.38 44.43
CA MET A 173 21.69 -2.98 44.14
C MET A 173 20.85 -4.12 43.56
N PHE A 174 21.44 -5.00 42.73
CA PHE A 174 20.76 -6.18 42.23
C PHE A 174 20.28 -7.08 43.37
N PHE A 175 21.16 -7.36 44.35
CA PHE A 175 20.79 -8.15 45.53
C PHE A 175 19.81 -7.40 46.43
N PHE A 176 19.99 -6.10 46.62
CA PHE A 176 19.05 -5.26 47.37
C PHE A 176 17.64 -5.35 46.79
N VAL A 177 17.48 -5.17 45.48
CA VAL A 177 16.18 -5.25 44.80
C VAL A 177 15.64 -6.68 44.79
N ASN A 178 16.46 -7.69 44.48
CA ASN A 178 16.00 -9.08 44.45
C ASN A 178 15.51 -9.59 45.82
N PHE A 179 16.17 -9.19 46.91
CA PHE A 179 15.84 -9.71 48.25
C PHE A 179 14.82 -8.87 49.00
N LEU A 180 14.81 -7.54 48.85
CA LEU A 180 13.90 -6.68 49.59
C LEU A 180 12.61 -6.37 48.83
N VAL A 181 12.64 -6.41 47.49
CA VAL A 181 11.49 -6.03 46.67
C VAL A 181 10.70 -7.27 46.27
N PHE A 182 11.34 -8.31 45.76
CA PHE A 182 10.64 -9.50 45.27
C PHE A 182 10.38 -10.51 46.41
N ASP A 183 9.26 -10.32 47.11
CA ASP A 183 8.69 -11.39 47.92
C ASP A 183 8.22 -12.53 47.00
N SER A 184 8.69 -13.75 47.31
CA SER A 184 8.36 -14.99 46.62
C SER A 184 6.86 -15.34 46.62
N SER A 185 6.03 -14.59 47.35
CA SER A 185 4.60 -14.79 47.49
C SER A 185 3.76 -14.20 46.35
N GLU A 186 4.31 -13.35 45.48
CA GLU A 186 3.53 -12.71 44.41
C GLU A 186 3.38 -13.58 43.15
N ARG A 187 2.16 -13.56 42.59
CA ARG A 187 1.62 -14.45 41.52
C ARG A 187 2.45 -14.50 40.22
N ASN A 188 3.40 -13.59 40.02
CA ASN A 188 4.32 -13.52 38.87
C ASN A 188 5.79 -13.29 39.28
N GLY A 189 6.12 -13.47 40.56
CA GLY A 189 7.43 -13.15 41.12
C GLY A 189 8.58 -13.83 40.36
N ASP A 190 8.41 -15.08 39.95
CA ASP A 190 9.44 -15.84 39.23
C ASP A 190 9.68 -15.33 37.80
N THR A 191 8.63 -14.95 37.07
CA THR A 191 8.77 -14.38 35.72
C THR A 191 9.46 -13.02 35.77
N TYR A 192 9.07 -12.16 36.71
CA TYR A 192 9.72 -10.87 36.90
C TYR A 192 11.15 -11.01 37.39
N ARG A 193 11.43 -11.98 38.27
CA ARG A 193 12.77 -12.28 38.75
C ARG A 193 13.69 -12.79 37.64
N ASN A 194 13.20 -13.70 36.80
CA ASN A 194 13.96 -14.20 35.65
C ASN A 194 14.20 -13.10 34.62
N LEU A 195 13.19 -12.29 34.30
CA LEU A 195 13.33 -11.17 33.37
C LEU A 195 14.32 -10.13 33.91
N ILE A 196 14.25 -9.79 35.20
CA ILE A 196 15.22 -8.89 35.84
C ILE A 196 16.61 -9.50 35.81
N LEU A 197 16.75 -10.80 36.02
CA LEU A 197 18.03 -11.48 35.91
C LEU A 197 18.59 -11.41 34.47
N TYR A 198 17.76 -11.59 33.45
CA TYR A 198 18.16 -11.44 32.05
C TYR A 198 18.57 -10.00 31.71
N VAL A 199 17.73 -9.02 32.05
CA VAL A 199 18.03 -7.60 31.80
C VAL A 199 19.29 -7.20 32.57
N THR A 200 19.43 -7.63 33.82
CA THR A 200 20.61 -7.34 34.63
C THR A 200 21.87 -7.97 34.03
N VAL A 201 21.83 -9.24 33.62
CA VAL A 201 22.95 -9.90 32.94
C VAL A 201 23.31 -9.19 31.64
N PHE A 202 22.31 -8.75 30.87
CA PHE A 202 22.50 -7.99 29.64
C PHE A 202 23.16 -6.62 29.90
N GLU A 203 22.66 -5.86 30.87
CA GLU A 203 23.26 -4.57 31.27
C GLU A 203 24.66 -4.73 31.89
N PHE A 204 24.94 -5.87 32.56
CA PHE A 204 26.27 -6.21 33.06
C PHE A 204 27.25 -6.56 31.94
N LEU A 205 26.79 -7.30 30.93
CA LEU A 205 27.65 -7.81 29.86
C LEU A 205 28.01 -6.73 28.85
N ILE A 206 27.10 -5.83 28.47
CA ILE A 206 27.36 -4.85 27.39
C ILE A 206 28.61 -3.98 27.64
N PRO A 207 28.81 -3.35 28.83
CA PRO A 207 30.02 -2.57 29.10
C PRO A 207 31.32 -3.37 29.09
N TYR A 208 31.23 -4.69 29.27
CA TYR A 208 32.40 -5.57 29.23
C TYR A 208 32.63 -6.09 27.80
N LEU A 209 31.56 -6.45 27.09
CA LEU A 209 31.62 -6.82 25.69
C LEU A 209 32.12 -5.65 24.84
N SER A 210 31.83 -4.40 25.21
CA SER A 210 32.36 -3.22 24.54
C SER A 210 33.86 -3.00 24.72
N THR A 211 34.55 -3.74 25.59
CA THR A 211 36.02 -3.71 25.58
C THR A 211 36.60 -4.53 24.43
N ILE A 212 35.77 -5.33 23.74
CA ILE A 212 36.13 -6.04 22.51
C ILE A 212 36.04 -5.03 21.35
N PRO A 213 37.11 -4.77 20.58
CA PRO A 213 37.14 -3.71 19.56
C PRO A 213 36.00 -3.78 18.54
N LEU A 214 35.65 -4.98 18.08
CA LEU A 214 34.57 -5.20 17.12
C LEU A 214 33.20 -4.73 17.66
N ILE A 215 32.94 -4.98 18.94
CA ILE A 215 31.70 -4.60 19.62
C ILE A 215 31.74 -3.12 19.99
N HIS A 216 32.93 -2.59 20.29
CA HIS A 216 33.13 -1.17 20.55
C HIS A 216 32.84 -0.29 19.32
N GLU A 217 33.07 -0.79 18.10
CA GLU A 217 32.74 -0.05 16.88
C GLU A 217 31.24 -0.09 16.52
N MET A 218 30.44 -0.94 17.17
CA MET A 218 29.00 -0.92 16.95
C MET A 218 28.40 0.36 17.55
N THR A 219 27.83 1.22 16.70
CA THR A 219 27.25 2.51 17.07
C THR A 219 26.27 2.39 18.24
N PHE A 220 25.41 1.36 18.23
CA PHE A 220 24.47 1.09 19.32
C PHE A 220 25.15 0.84 20.67
N VAL A 221 26.30 0.16 20.71
CA VAL A 221 27.01 -0.16 21.95
C VAL A 221 27.70 1.09 22.52
N ARG A 222 28.36 1.91 21.70
CA ARG A 222 28.90 3.21 22.14
C ARG A 222 27.80 4.11 22.69
N LEU A 223 26.66 4.14 22.02
CA LEU A 223 25.51 4.94 22.37
C LEU A 223 24.87 4.49 23.69
N TYR A 224 24.71 3.18 23.88
CA TYR A 224 24.23 2.58 25.12
C TYR A 224 25.16 2.91 26.31
N LEU A 225 26.48 2.93 26.10
CA LEU A 225 27.47 3.19 27.14
C LEU A 225 27.71 4.66 27.44
N ALA A 226 27.58 5.52 26.43
CA ALA A 226 27.65 6.96 26.61
C ALA A 226 26.44 7.49 27.41
N ASN A 227 25.32 6.77 27.38
CA ASN A 227 24.10 7.21 28.04
C ASN A 227 23.88 6.48 29.38
N GLY A 228 24.44 7.07 30.44
CA GLY A 228 24.31 6.56 31.81
C GLY A 228 22.86 6.29 32.24
N PHE A 229 21.86 6.98 31.67
CA PHE A 229 20.43 6.82 31.96
C PHE A 229 19.79 5.54 31.41
N LEU A 230 20.33 4.97 30.33
CA LEU A 230 19.87 3.68 29.78
C LEU A 230 20.45 2.48 30.54
N ILE A 231 21.49 2.72 31.34
CA ILE A 231 22.00 1.77 32.32
C ILE A 231 21.06 1.86 33.54
N LEU A 232 20.51 0.72 33.97
CA LEU A 232 19.52 0.56 35.06
C LEU A 232 18.04 0.61 34.65
N THR A 233 17.72 0.34 33.39
CA THR A 233 16.32 0.25 32.90
C THR A 233 15.49 -0.78 33.68
N TRP A 234 16.13 -1.83 34.20
CA TRP A 234 15.46 -2.84 35.03
C TRP A 234 14.94 -2.30 36.36
N ILE A 235 15.55 -1.28 36.96
CA ILE A 235 15.05 -0.69 38.22
C ILE A 235 13.71 -0.01 37.96
N TYR A 236 13.62 0.73 36.85
CA TYR A 236 12.37 1.31 36.39
C TYR A 236 11.36 0.19 36.12
N TYR A 237 11.74 -0.83 35.35
CA TYR A 237 10.85 -1.96 35.07
C TYR A 237 10.32 -2.66 36.33
N ALA A 238 11.12 -2.83 37.37
CA ALA A 238 10.70 -3.38 38.66
C ALA A 238 9.64 -2.49 39.37
N VAL A 239 9.72 -1.16 39.19
CA VAL A 239 8.72 -0.19 39.68
C VAL A 239 7.45 -0.19 38.81
N PHE A 240 7.58 -0.42 37.49
CA PHE A 240 6.47 -0.40 36.54
C PHE A 240 5.67 -1.71 36.46
N GLY A 241 6.35 -2.87 36.53
CA GLY A 241 5.77 -4.20 36.35
C GLY A 241 4.87 -4.66 37.50
N ARG A 242 4.90 -3.98 38.65
CA ARG A 242 4.11 -4.36 39.83
C ARG A 242 2.77 -3.62 39.87
N GLY A 243 1.67 -4.39 39.90
CA GLY A 243 0.34 -3.96 40.35
C GLY A 243 -0.67 -3.55 39.27
N LYS A 244 -1.69 -4.39 39.05
CA LYS A 244 -2.90 -4.08 38.26
C LYS A 244 -3.72 -2.89 38.81
N ASN A 245 -3.55 -2.53 40.09
CA ASN A 245 -4.34 -1.49 40.77
C ASN A 245 -3.58 -0.17 40.97
N ILE A 246 -2.41 0.03 40.36
CA ILE A 246 -1.61 1.29 40.47
C ILE A 246 -2.07 2.35 39.44
N THR A 247 -3.23 2.18 38.84
CA THR A 247 -3.80 3.07 37.81
C THR A 247 -4.42 4.36 38.38
N SER A 248 -4.53 4.51 39.70
CA SER A 248 -5.04 5.72 40.34
C SER A 248 -3.96 6.44 41.15
N GLY A 249 -3.93 7.78 41.04
CA GLY A 249 -3.11 8.67 41.88
C GLY A 249 -1.79 9.19 41.26
N PRO A 250 -0.93 9.82 42.08
CA PRO A 250 0.31 10.51 41.65
C PRO A 250 1.32 9.60 40.95
N THR A 251 1.27 8.29 41.23
CA THR A 251 2.11 7.28 40.60
C THR A 251 1.83 7.15 39.11
N ARG A 252 0.60 7.39 38.63
CA ARG A 252 0.28 7.40 37.19
C ARG A 252 1.02 8.52 36.46
N TRP A 253 1.09 9.70 37.06
CA TRP A 253 1.79 10.85 36.47
C TRP A 253 3.31 10.67 36.48
N ALA A 254 3.86 10.07 37.54
CA ALA A 254 5.28 9.70 37.56
C ALA A 254 5.63 8.68 36.45
N ARG A 255 4.73 7.74 36.15
CA ARG A 255 4.89 6.80 35.03
C ARG A 255 4.96 7.51 33.68
N TRP A 256 4.00 8.40 33.42
CA TRP A 256 3.99 9.19 32.18
C TRP A 256 5.21 10.11 32.07
N ALA A 257 5.61 10.78 33.15
CA ALA A 257 6.79 11.64 33.15
C ALA A 257 8.08 10.86 32.83
N ILE A 258 8.24 9.65 33.38
CA ILE A 258 9.39 8.78 33.09
C ILE A 258 9.32 8.24 31.66
N CYS A 259 8.15 7.82 31.18
CA CYS A 259 8.00 7.39 29.78
C CYS A 259 8.31 8.53 28.79
N ILE A 260 7.79 9.73 29.04
CA ILE A 260 8.06 10.93 28.23
C ILE A 260 9.56 11.29 28.30
N PHE A 261 10.18 11.17 29.46
CA PHE A 261 11.62 11.42 29.62
C PHE A 261 12.48 10.38 28.88
N LEU A 262 12.18 9.08 29.02
CA LEU A 262 12.89 8.02 28.31
C LEU A 262 12.67 8.10 26.79
N PHE A 263 11.47 8.47 26.36
CA PHE A 263 11.16 8.74 24.96
C PHE A 263 11.91 9.97 24.45
N GLY A 264 11.96 11.05 25.22
CA GLY A 264 12.76 12.24 24.91
C GLY A 264 14.26 11.94 24.83
N ALA A 265 14.79 11.09 25.71
CA ALA A 265 16.18 10.64 25.66
C ALA A 265 16.45 9.78 24.41
N ALA A 266 15.55 8.83 24.09
CA ALA A 266 15.63 8.00 22.89
C ALA A 266 15.52 8.82 21.59
N ILE A 267 14.68 9.85 21.57
CA ILE A 267 14.56 10.79 20.45
C ILE A 267 15.83 11.65 20.33
N SER A 268 16.32 12.21 21.43
CA SER A 268 17.56 12.98 21.44
C SER A 268 18.73 12.15 20.91
N ILE A 269 18.74 10.85 21.19
CA ILE A 269 19.73 9.88 20.68
C ILE A 269 19.67 9.76 19.15
N VAL A 270 18.46 9.65 18.58
CA VAL A 270 18.28 9.58 17.12
C VAL A 270 18.77 10.88 16.49
N PHE A 271 18.34 12.03 17.01
CA PHE A 271 18.73 13.33 16.47
C PHE A 271 20.24 13.59 16.54
N THR A 272 20.91 13.26 17.64
CA THR A 272 22.36 13.50 17.75
C THR A 272 23.22 12.65 16.83
N ASN A 273 22.70 11.54 16.31
CA ASN A 273 23.42 10.68 15.37
C ASN A 273 23.17 11.05 13.89
N PHE A 274 22.04 11.71 13.58
CA PHE A 274 21.72 12.13 12.22
C PHE A 274 22.28 13.51 11.88
N THR A 275 22.55 14.36 12.87
CA THR A 275 23.20 15.65 12.65
C THR A 275 24.70 15.53 12.94
N SER A 276 25.53 15.57 11.90
CA SER A 276 26.95 15.85 12.04
C SER A 276 27.12 17.23 12.70
N PHE A 277 27.41 17.27 14.00
CA PHE A 277 27.68 18.53 14.71
C PHE A 277 29.04 19.16 14.34
N SER A 278 29.72 18.65 13.30
CA SER A 278 30.98 19.22 12.82
C SER A 278 30.83 20.66 12.32
N ASP A 279 29.62 21.05 11.86
CA ASP A 279 29.44 22.29 11.11
C ASP A 279 28.76 23.40 11.92
N VAL A 280 28.50 23.17 13.22
CA VAL A 280 27.86 24.18 14.08
C VAL A 280 28.88 24.71 15.08
N GLU A 281 29.73 25.65 14.66
CA GLU A 281 30.51 26.49 15.58
C GLU A 281 29.57 27.43 16.35
N ILE A 282 29.07 26.97 17.50
CA ILE A 282 28.25 27.80 18.39
C ILE A 282 29.18 28.73 19.18
N ASN A 283 29.44 29.92 18.61
CA ASN A 283 30.09 31.01 19.31
C ASN A 283 29.19 32.24 19.24
N THR A 284 28.29 32.42 20.22
CA THR A 284 27.94 33.70 20.89
C THR A 284 26.59 33.62 21.62
N ALA A 285 26.50 34.42 22.69
CA ALA A 285 25.41 34.47 23.65
C ALA A 285 24.35 35.52 23.26
N GLY A 286 23.07 35.19 23.51
CA GLY A 286 22.09 36.17 23.96
C GLY A 286 20.74 36.19 23.23
N THR A 287 20.73 36.13 21.90
CA THR A 287 19.50 36.42 21.12
C THR A 287 19.14 35.37 20.06
N GLU A 288 19.98 34.37 19.81
CA GLU A 288 19.72 33.35 18.77
C GLU A 288 19.12 32.04 19.31
N GLN A 289 18.79 31.94 20.59
CA GLN A 289 18.19 30.70 21.13
C GLN A 289 16.86 30.34 20.46
N TRP A 290 16.06 31.34 20.06
CA TRP A 290 14.82 31.11 19.32
C TRP A 290 15.04 30.74 17.87
N TYR A 291 16.08 31.28 17.23
CA TYR A 291 16.46 30.90 15.87
C TYR A 291 17.05 29.49 15.82
N ALA A 292 17.93 29.15 16.77
CA ALA A 292 18.46 27.81 16.95
C ALA A 292 17.35 26.81 17.32
N ALA A 293 16.36 27.19 18.14
CA ALA A 293 15.20 26.37 18.44
C ALA A 293 14.28 26.18 17.22
N GLY A 294 14.12 27.20 16.38
CA GLY A 294 13.40 27.11 15.10
C GLY A 294 14.11 26.18 14.11
N LEU A 295 15.43 26.33 13.98
CA LEU A 295 16.25 25.46 13.13
C LEU A 295 16.23 24.00 13.62
N LEU A 296 16.30 23.80 14.94
CA LEU A 296 16.13 22.49 15.58
C LEU A 296 14.73 21.92 15.33
N TRP A 297 13.68 22.74 15.36
CA TRP A 297 12.30 22.31 15.10
C TRP A 297 12.07 21.90 13.64
N ASP A 298 12.57 22.69 12.69
CA ASP A 298 12.42 22.40 11.26
C ASP A 298 13.25 21.17 10.86
N LYS A 299 14.47 21.03 11.40
CA LYS A 299 15.25 19.79 11.28
C LYS A 299 14.62 18.61 12.01
N SER A 300 13.86 18.85 13.08
CA SER A 300 13.08 17.82 13.75
C SER A 300 11.89 17.33 12.92
N LYS A 301 11.20 18.21 12.20
CA LYS A 301 10.14 17.83 11.25
C LYS A 301 10.68 17.04 10.07
N GLU A 302 11.79 17.49 9.48
CA GLU A 302 12.47 16.79 8.38
C GLU A 302 12.95 15.40 8.82
N GLY A 303 13.57 15.31 10.00
CA GLY A 303 13.93 14.04 10.62
C GLY A 303 12.73 13.15 10.94
N TRP A 304 11.57 13.72 11.27
CA TRP A 304 10.34 12.94 11.46
C TRP A 304 9.85 12.35 10.13
N SER A 305 9.81 13.13 9.04
CA SER A 305 9.46 12.58 7.72
C SER A 305 10.38 11.42 7.35
N ILE A 306 11.70 11.63 7.46
CA ILE A 306 12.72 10.62 7.15
C ILE A 306 12.59 9.39 8.07
N MET A 307 12.26 9.56 9.36
CA MET A 307 12.07 8.45 10.28
C MET A 307 10.74 7.70 10.04
N TYR A 308 9.66 8.41 9.69
CA TYR A 308 8.40 7.79 9.30
C TYR A 308 8.58 6.96 8.03
N ASP A 309 9.20 7.57 7.02
CA ASP A 309 9.55 6.92 5.76
C ASP A 309 10.54 5.77 6.01
N SER A 310 11.52 5.94 6.89
CA SER A 310 12.45 4.86 7.25
C SER A 310 11.79 3.78 8.09
N LEU A 311 10.82 4.05 8.98
CA LEU A 311 10.13 3.01 9.76
C LEU A 311 9.14 2.23 8.90
N SER A 312 8.42 2.90 7.98
CA SER A 312 7.56 2.22 7.01
C SER A 312 8.39 1.39 6.03
N THR A 313 9.56 1.89 5.63
CA THR A 313 10.47 1.17 4.72
C THR A 313 11.34 0.14 5.45
N VAL A 314 11.63 0.29 6.74
CA VAL A 314 12.34 -0.72 7.57
C VAL A 314 11.43 -1.90 7.89
N GLY A 315 10.10 -1.72 7.96
CA GLY A 315 9.17 -2.84 8.06
C GLY A 315 9.28 -3.80 6.86
N SER A 316 9.29 -3.25 5.64
CA SER A 316 9.47 -4.04 4.41
C SER A 316 10.92 -4.49 4.20
N ASN A 317 11.91 -3.63 4.48
CA ASN A 317 13.33 -3.93 4.30
C ASN A 317 13.90 -4.88 5.37
N ALA A 318 13.39 -4.89 6.59
CA ALA A 318 13.77 -5.88 7.61
C ALA A 318 13.19 -7.25 7.27
N TRP A 319 11.98 -7.31 6.70
CA TRP A 319 11.42 -8.56 6.21
C TRP A 319 12.23 -9.13 5.05
N SER A 320 12.63 -8.29 4.08
CA SER A 320 13.49 -8.71 2.98
C SER A 320 14.92 -9.04 3.44
N ALA A 321 15.47 -8.35 4.44
CA ALA A 321 16.76 -8.70 5.05
C ALA A 321 16.74 -10.04 5.82
N VAL A 322 15.64 -10.35 6.51
CA VAL A 322 15.44 -11.64 7.17
C VAL A 322 15.25 -12.76 6.14
N GLN A 323 14.47 -12.54 5.08
CA GLN A 323 14.35 -13.49 3.98
C GLN A 323 15.69 -13.71 3.26
N TYR A 324 16.47 -12.65 3.03
CA TYR A 324 17.82 -12.72 2.46
C TYR A 324 18.76 -13.55 3.34
N GLN A 325 18.76 -13.34 4.67
CA GLN A 325 19.58 -14.13 5.59
C GLN A 325 19.13 -15.59 5.69
N TRP A 326 17.82 -15.87 5.58
CA TRP A 326 17.31 -17.23 5.56
C TRP A 326 17.66 -17.96 4.26
N GLY A 327 17.55 -17.30 3.10
CA GLY A 327 17.99 -17.86 1.81
C GLY A 327 19.50 -18.11 1.75
N ALA A 328 20.31 -17.18 2.26
CA ALA A 328 21.76 -17.35 2.35
C ALA A 328 22.16 -18.50 3.31
N ALA A 329 21.36 -18.77 4.35
CA ALA A 329 21.63 -19.85 5.31
C ALA A 329 21.19 -21.25 4.84
N THR A 330 20.22 -21.35 3.92
CA THR A 330 19.76 -22.63 3.36
C THR A 330 20.61 -23.12 2.18
N GLY A 331 21.54 -22.29 1.69
CA GLY A 331 22.43 -22.63 0.58
C GLY A 331 21.71 -22.75 -0.77
N GLN A 332 20.47 -22.27 -0.84
CA GLN A 332 19.74 -22.10 -2.10
C GLN A 332 19.82 -20.63 -2.47
N ASP A 333 20.53 -20.33 -3.55
CA ASP A 333 20.73 -18.98 -4.05
C ASP A 333 19.38 -18.40 -4.53
N TYR A 334 18.57 -17.82 -3.64
CA TYR A 334 17.32 -17.15 -4.01
C TYR A 334 17.62 -15.72 -4.50
N TYR A 335 17.24 -15.43 -5.75
CA TYR A 335 17.37 -14.09 -6.33
C TYR A 335 15.98 -13.46 -6.37
N TYR A 336 15.87 -12.19 -5.95
CA TYR A 336 14.61 -11.46 -6.01
C TYR A 336 14.61 -10.50 -7.21
N GLY A 337 13.42 -10.15 -7.67
CA GLY A 337 13.19 -9.05 -8.59
C GLY A 337 12.23 -8.03 -7.98
N VAL A 338 12.09 -6.89 -8.65
CA VAL A 338 11.15 -5.81 -8.32
C VAL A 338 10.17 -5.65 -9.47
N VAL A 339 8.92 -5.31 -9.17
CA VAL A 339 7.91 -5.06 -10.19
C VAL A 339 8.20 -3.74 -10.90
N GLU A 340 7.93 -3.65 -12.19
CA GLU A 340 7.98 -2.36 -12.90
C GLU A 340 7.03 -1.31 -12.28
N GLU A 341 7.24 -0.02 -12.56
CA GLU A 341 6.58 1.16 -11.93
C GLU A 341 5.03 1.12 -11.89
N ASN A 342 4.40 0.22 -12.65
CA ASN A 342 2.97 -0.10 -12.56
C ASN A 342 2.65 -1.15 -11.47
N GLU A 343 3.47 -1.25 -10.42
CA GLU A 343 3.37 -2.21 -9.31
C GLU A 343 1.99 -2.25 -8.65
N LYS A 344 1.25 -1.14 -8.71
CA LYS A 344 -0.07 -0.99 -8.07
C LYS A 344 -1.19 -1.69 -8.84
N GLU A 345 -0.99 -2.00 -10.12
CA GLU A 345 -2.00 -2.64 -10.95
C GLU A 345 -1.70 -4.12 -11.13
N LYS A 346 -2.31 -4.99 -10.31
CA LYS A 346 -2.17 -6.44 -10.44
C LYS A 346 -2.60 -6.88 -11.85
N LEU A 347 -1.74 -7.59 -12.59
CA LEU A 347 -2.07 -8.17 -13.89
C LEU A 347 -2.16 -9.70 -13.74
N GLY A 348 -3.31 -10.28 -14.06
CA GLY A 348 -3.62 -11.68 -13.83
C GLY A 348 -5.09 -11.89 -13.54
N VAL A 349 -5.40 -13.04 -12.96
CA VAL A 349 -6.76 -13.40 -12.54
C VAL A 349 -6.82 -13.41 -11.02
N TYR A 350 -7.89 -12.86 -10.44
CA TYR A 350 -8.16 -12.88 -9.01
C TYR A 350 -9.64 -13.21 -8.77
N LEU A 351 -9.88 -13.93 -7.67
CA LEU A 351 -11.21 -14.22 -7.17
C LEU A 351 -11.53 -13.22 -6.06
N ALA A 352 -12.63 -12.50 -6.20
CA ALA A 352 -13.12 -11.54 -5.22
C ALA A 352 -14.51 -11.96 -4.71
N ASN A 353 -14.97 -11.32 -3.63
CA ASN A 353 -16.35 -11.46 -3.13
C ASN A 353 -16.82 -12.89 -2.84
N LEU A 354 -15.90 -13.79 -2.47
CA LEU A 354 -16.23 -15.19 -2.22
C LEU A 354 -17.14 -15.33 -0.98
N LYS A 355 -18.43 -15.61 -1.20
CA LYS A 355 -19.45 -15.68 -0.14
C LYS A 355 -20.53 -16.71 -0.45
N ALA A 356 -21.03 -17.37 0.58
CA ALA A 356 -22.22 -18.21 0.45
C ALA A 356 -23.46 -17.36 0.14
N SER A 357 -24.40 -17.90 -0.64
CA SER A 357 -25.68 -17.22 -0.94
C SER A 357 -26.57 -17.03 0.28
N GLN A 358 -26.42 -17.91 1.28
CA GLN A 358 -27.13 -17.88 2.56
C GLN A 358 -26.18 -18.18 3.71
N ALA A 359 -26.54 -17.77 4.93
CA ALA A 359 -25.73 -18.03 6.11
C ALA A 359 -25.77 -19.51 6.56
N GLU A 360 -26.91 -20.18 6.38
CA GLU A 360 -27.14 -21.58 6.74
C GLU A 360 -28.01 -22.25 5.67
N TYR A 361 -27.70 -23.50 5.31
CA TYR A 361 -28.47 -24.32 4.37
C TYR A 361 -29.06 -25.53 5.09
N GLU A 362 -30.13 -26.12 4.57
CA GLU A 362 -30.61 -27.43 5.01
C GLU A 362 -29.92 -28.59 4.25
N VAL A 363 -29.77 -29.78 4.86
CA VAL A 363 -29.12 -30.97 4.25
C VAL A 363 -29.66 -31.37 2.85
N ASN A 364 -30.87 -30.96 2.48
CA ASN A 364 -31.46 -31.26 1.17
C ASN A 364 -31.61 -30.04 0.27
N GLU A 365 -31.11 -28.88 0.69
CA GLU A 365 -31.10 -27.66 -0.08
C GLU A 365 -29.81 -27.58 -0.93
N PRO A 366 -29.90 -27.15 -2.20
CA PRO A 366 -28.71 -26.89 -2.98
C PRO A 366 -27.91 -25.74 -2.34
N VAL A 367 -26.61 -25.94 -2.24
CA VAL A 367 -25.70 -24.93 -1.69
C VAL A 367 -25.10 -24.14 -2.83
N THR A 368 -25.28 -22.82 -2.83
CA THR A 368 -24.69 -21.92 -3.85
C THR A 368 -23.71 -20.96 -3.21
N VAL A 369 -22.49 -20.91 -3.74
CA VAL A 369 -21.46 -19.94 -3.37
C VAL A 369 -21.25 -19.00 -4.54
N PHE A 370 -21.08 -17.72 -4.25
CA PHE A 370 -20.80 -16.67 -5.23
C PHE A 370 -19.34 -16.26 -5.15
N ALA A 371 -18.73 -15.98 -6.30
CA ALA A 371 -17.43 -15.32 -6.42
C ALA A 371 -17.46 -14.36 -7.61
N THR A 372 -16.65 -13.31 -7.59
CA THR A 372 -16.42 -12.45 -8.75
C THR A 372 -15.03 -12.74 -9.30
N LEU A 373 -14.95 -13.26 -10.53
CA LEU A 373 -13.70 -13.35 -11.27
C LEU A 373 -13.34 -11.96 -11.79
N THR A 374 -12.15 -11.48 -11.50
CA THR A 374 -11.59 -10.32 -12.20
C THR A 374 -10.31 -10.74 -12.89
N ALA A 375 -10.22 -10.45 -14.17
CA ALA A 375 -9.07 -10.79 -14.98
C ALA A 375 -8.57 -9.54 -15.72
N LYS A 376 -7.25 -9.34 -15.69
CA LYS A 376 -6.58 -8.23 -16.35
C LYS A 376 -5.32 -8.74 -17.05
N THR A 377 -5.23 -8.50 -18.34
CA THR A 377 -4.09 -8.95 -19.17
C THR A 377 -3.19 -7.78 -19.54
N LEU A 378 -1.91 -8.05 -19.84
CA LEU A 378 -0.99 -7.05 -20.42
C LEU A 378 -1.10 -6.99 -21.95
N GLY A 379 -1.62 -8.06 -22.56
CA GLY A 379 -1.69 -8.19 -24.00
C GLY A 379 -2.25 -9.54 -24.43
N ASP A 380 -1.72 -10.64 -23.89
CA ASP A 380 -2.09 -12.01 -24.24
C ASP A 380 -3.46 -12.41 -23.67
N THR A 381 -4.23 -13.18 -24.44
CA THR A 381 -5.51 -13.73 -23.98
C THR A 381 -5.25 -14.69 -22.83
N ILE A 382 -5.89 -14.43 -21.68
CA ILE A 382 -5.87 -15.32 -20.53
C ILE A 382 -7.03 -16.30 -20.69
N ASN A 383 -6.74 -17.59 -20.79
CA ASN A 383 -7.72 -18.67 -20.74
C ASN A 383 -7.83 -19.14 -19.29
N ALA A 384 -8.82 -18.65 -18.56
CA ALA A 384 -9.08 -19.00 -17.18
C ALA A 384 -10.09 -20.15 -17.09
N LYS A 385 -9.73 -21.20 -16.36
CA LYS A 385 -10.58 -22.35 -16.04
C LYS A 385 -10.95 -22.30 -14.57
N ILE A 386 -12.23 -22.18 -14.31
CA ILE A 386 -12.79 -22.07 -12.98
C ILE A 386 -13.28 -23.43 -12.54
N GLY A 387 -12.81 -23.86 -11.37
CA GLY A 387 -13.29 -25.02 -10.65
C GLY A 387 -13.84 -24.61 -9.30
N CYS A 388 -14.79 -25.38 -8.78
CA CYS A 388 -15.17 -25.28 -7.39
C CYS A 388 -15.46 -26.65 -6.82
N TYR A 389 -15.06 -26.87 -5.57
CA TYR A 389 -15.28 -28.14 -4.89
C TYR A 389 -15.38 -27.98 -3.38
N GLU A 390 -16.05 -28.94 -2.75
CA GLU A 390 -16.05 -29.11 -1.30
C GLU A 390 -15.08 -30.23 -0.91
N GLY A 391 -14.39 -30.04 0.22
CA GLY A 391 -13.53 -31.06 0.81
C GLY A 391 -12.04 -30.87 0.49
N ASN A 392 -11.29 -31.97 0.47
CA ASN A 392 -9.86 -31.94 0.17
C ASN A 392 -9.58 -32.24 -1.32
N GLU A 393 -8.44 -31.78 -1.83
CA GLU A 393 -8.00 -32.03 -3.22
C GLU A 393 -8.03 -33.52 -3.64
N LYS A 394 -8.02 -34.47 -2.70
CA LYS A 394 -7.98 -35.91 -2.98
C LYS A 394 -9.37 -36.53 -3.20
N ASN A 395 -10.39 -36.03 -2.51
CA ASN A 395 -11.77 -36.50 -2.60
C ASN A 395 -12.73 -35.30 -2.70
N PRO A 396 -12.59 -34.46 -3.74
CA PRO A 396 -13.45 -33.28 -3.89
C PRO A 396 -14.88 -33.70 -4.26
N ILE A 397 -15.88 -33.10 -3.62
CA ILE A 397 -17.24 -33.06 -4.17
C ILE A 397 -17.26 -31.87 -5.13
N ALA A 398 -17.29 -32.12 -6.43
CA ALA A 398 -17.29 -31.04 -7.43
C ALA A 398 -18.63 -30.30 -7.47
N GLY A 399 -18.59 -28.97 -7.49
CA GLY A 399 -19.75 -28.13 -7.74
C GLY A 399 -19.90 -27.81 -9.23
N SER A 400 -21.09 -27.36 -9.64
CA SER A 400 -21.33 -26.84 -10.99
C SER A 400 -21.12 -25.32 -11.01
N VAL A 401 -20.22 -24.84 -11.87
CA VAL A 401 -19.95 -23.40 -12.08
C VAL A 401 -20.86 -22.86 -13.19
N TYR A 402 -21.49 -21.70 -12.96
CA TYR A 402 -22.29 -20.93 -13.92
C TYR A 402 -21.76 -19.48 -14.00
N PRO A 403 -21.75 -18.80 -15.16
CA PRO A 403 -22.32 -19.22 -16.45
C PRO A 403 -21.53 -20.28 -17.21
N ASP A 404 -20.20 -20.15 -17.27
CA ASP A 404 -19.28 -21.08 -17.90
C ASP A 404 -18.11 -21.38 -16.96
N SER A 405 -17.39 -22.49 -17.18
CA SER A 405 -16.18 -22.80 -16.43
C SER A 405 -14.90 -22.35 -17.13
N ASP A 406 -14.96 -22.01 -18.43
CA ASP A 406 -13.80 -21.63 -19.23
C ASP A 406 -14.03 -20.24 -19.83
N PHE A 407 -13.13 -19.30 -19.54
CA PHE A 407 -13.21 -17.90 -19.97
C PHE A 407 -11.95 -17.52 -20.75
N ALA A 408 -12.13 -16.89 -21.91
CA ALA A 408 -11.04 -16.29 -22.67
C ALA A 408 -11.11 -14.77 -22.51
N VAL A 409 -10.26 -14.24 -21.63
CA VAL A 409 -10.23 -12.83 -21.28
C VAL A 409 -9.13 -12.14 -22.07
N SER A 410 -9.51 -11.18 -22.90
CA SER A 410 -8.54 -10.41 -23.71
C SER A 410 -8.18 -9.06 -23.08
N SER A 411 -9.04 -8.53 -22.20
CA SER A 411 -8.90 -7.21 -21.58
C SER A 411 -9.36 -7.22 -20.11
N LEU A 412 -9.66 -6.06 -19.52
CA LEU A 412 -10.21 -6.01 -18.16
C LEU A 412 -11.66 -6.50 -18.17
N GLU A 413 -11.87 -7.71 -17.65
CA GLU A 413 -13.18 -8.35 -17.58
C GLU A 413 -13.47 -8.76 -16.13
N GLN A 414 -14.73 -8.56 -15.74
CA GLN A 414 -15.27 -8.99 -14.46
C GLN A 414 -16.47 -9.88 -14.76
N GLU A 415 -16.48 -11.07 -14.16
CA GLU A 415 -17.55 -12.04 -14.33
C GLU A 415 -17.98 -12.56 -12.96
N ASP A 416 -19.28 -12.55 -12.68
CA ASP A 416 -19.83 -13.16 -11.48
C ASP A 416 -20.05 -14.66 -11.70
N LEU A 417 -19.59 -15.47 -10.75
CA LEU A 417 -19.53 -16.91 -10.80
C LEU A 417 -20.38 -17.53 -9.69
N ASP A 418 -21.27 -18.43 -10.07
CA ASP A 418 -22.10 -19.20 -9.15
C ASP A 418 -21.58 -20.64 -9.12
N CYS A 419 -21.17 -21.14 -7.95
CA CYS A 419 -20.85 -22.54 -7.74
C CYS A 419 -21.98 -23.19 -6.94
N THR A 420 -22.70 -24.13 -7.56
CA THR A 420 -23.81 -24.83 -6.93
C THR A 420 -23.49 -26.30 -6.68
N PHE A 421 -23.80 -26.77 -5.47
CA PHE A 421 -23.73 -28.17 -5.05
C PHE A 421 -25.14 -28.70 -4.85
N GLU A 422 -25.46 -29.88 -5.40
CA GLU A 422 -26.78 -30.48 -5.20
C GLU A 422 -27.06 -30.77 -3.73
N LYS A 423 -26.07 -31.33 -3.02
CA LYS A 423 -26.11 -31.65 -1.59
C LYS A 423 -24.71 -31.64 -1.00
N LEU A 424 -24.58 -31.06 0.19
CA LEU A 424 -23.38 -31.15 1.03
C LEU A 424 -23.71 -31.91 2.33
N PRO A 425 -22.71 -32.57 2.95
CA PRO A 425 -22.92 -33.26 4.22
C PRO A 425 -23.33 -32.27 5.33
N GLN A 426 -23.97 -32.76 6.39
CA GLN A 426 -24.30 -31.91 7.53
C GLN A 426 -23.02 -31.47 8.24
N GLY A 427 -22.85 -30.16 8.46
CA GLY A 427 -21.66 -29.65 9.13
C GLY A 427 -21.29 -28.22 8.73
N THR A 428 -20.02 -27.88 8.95
CA THR A 428 -19.41 -26.70 8.36
C THR A 428 -18.42 -27.19 7.33
N ASP A 429 -18.78 -27.03 6.07
CA ASP A 429 -18.03 -27.49 4.92
C ASP A 429 -17.18 -26.36 4.36
N LYS A 430 -16.02 -26.72 3.83
CA LYS A 430 -15.08 -25.76 3.23
C LYS A 430 -15.19 -25.87 1.71
N VAL A 431 -15.77 -24.84 1.10
CA VAL A 431 -15.86 -24.72 -0.35
C VAL A 431 -14.62 -23.97 -0.85
N THR A 432 -13.91 -24.59 -1.79
CA THR A 432 -12.73 -24.03 -2.44
C THR A 432 -13.09 -23.66 -3.88
N TYR A 433 -12.86 -22.40 -4.26
CA TYR A 433 -12.79 -22.00 -5.66
C TYR A 433 -11.35 -22.10 -6.13
N THR A 434 -11.16 -22.56 -7.36
CA THR A 434 -9.87 -22.57 -8.04
C THR A 434 -10.00 -21.88 -9.39
N ALA A 435 -9.01 -21.08 -9.76
CA ALA A 435 -8.90 -20.54 -11.11
C ALA A 435 -7.52 -20.90 -11.68
N ASP A 436 -7.50 -21.74 -12.71
CA ASP A 436 -6.30 -22.12 -13.48
C ASP A 436 -6.23 -21.26 -14.74
N PHE A 437 -5.14 -20.52 -14.96
CA PHE A 437 -5.05 -19.64 -16.11
C PHE A 437 -3.65 -19.54 -16.68
N ASN A 438 -3.53 -19.37 -18.01
CA ASN A 438 -2.24 -19.09 -18.63
C ASN A 438 -1.85 -17.62 -18.44
N PHE A 439 -0.57 -17.38 -18.15
CA PHE A 439 -0.02 -16.04 -18.02
C PHE A 439 1.42 -15.98 -18.53
N GLU A 440 1.82 -14.80 -18.99
CA GLU A 440 3.18 -14.48 -19.43
C GLU A 440 3.81 -13.46 -18.48
N THR A 441 5.01 -13.73 -18.00
CA THR A 441 5.82 -12.75 -17.25
C THR A 441 7.14 -12.54 -17.96
N ILE A 442 7.49 -11.27 -18.16
CA ILE A 442 8.75 -10.87 -18.76
C ILE A 442 9.56 -10.19 -17.67
N GLY A 443 10.84 -10.53 -17.57
CA GLY A 443 11.77 -9.84 -16.70
C GLY A 443 13.03 -9.43 -17.44
N TYR A 444 13.70 -8.39 -16.95
CA TYR A 444 15.02 -7.99 -17.42
C TYR A 444 15.96 -7.66 -16.25
N LEU A 445 17.25 -7.91 -16.46
CA LEU A 445 18.30 -7.59 -15.50
C LEU A 445 19.37 -6.75 -16.20
N LYS A 446 19.55 -5.52 -15.72
CA LYS A 446 20.64 -4.64 -16.16
C LYS A 446 21.96 -5.06 -15.51
N ARG A 447 23.04 -5.10 -16.28
CA ARG A 447 24.40 -5.37 -15.77
C ARG A 447 25.45 -4.53 -16.47
N TYR A 448 26.50 -4.24 -15.73
CA TYR A 448 27.65 -3.49 -16.22
C TYR A 448 28.82 -4.44 -16.44
N PHE A 449 29.55 -4.23 -17.53
CA PHE A 449 30.72 -5.00 -17.88
C PHE A 449 31.91 -4.06 -18.01
N ALA A 450 33.04 -4.45 -17.45
CA ALA A 450 34.30 -3.74 -17.62
C ALA A 450 35.43 -4.74 -17.84
N ASP A 451 36.52 -4.26 -18.41
CA ASP A 451 37.74 -5.05 -18.49
C ASP A 451 38.18 -5.46 -17.07
N ARG A 452 38.47 -6.74 -16.89
CA ARG A 452 38.79 -7.31 -15.58
C ARG A 452 40.04 -6.67 -14.98
N ASP A 453 41.07 -6.42 -15.79
CA ASP A 453 42.32 -5.84 -15.32
C ASP A 453 42.09 -4.38 -14.90
N ALA A 454 41.20 -3.66 -15.60
CA ALA A 454 40.75 -2.34 -15.19
C ALA A 454 40.02 -2.36 -13.83
N ILE A 455 39.14 -3.35 -13.57
CA ILE A 455 38.49 -3.52 -12.26
C ILE A 455 39.52 -3.79 -11.17
N ILE A 456 40.49 -4.68 -11.41
CA ILE A 456 41.55 -5.00 -10.45
C ILE A 456 42.39 -3.77 -10.15
N ALA A 457 42.82 -3.02 -11.18
CA ALA A 457 43.60 -1.80 -11.02
C ALA A 457 42.84 -0.72 -10.25
N ALA A 458 41.56 -0.50 -10.55
CA ALA A 458 40.72 0.45 -9.83
C ALA A 458 40.52 0.03 -8.36
N THR A 459 40.27 -1.26 -8.11
CA THR A 459 40.14 -1.81 -6.75
C THR A 459 41.42 -1.63 -5.94
N GLN A 460 42.60 -1.84 -6.54
CA GLN A 460 43.90 -1.60 -5.89
C GLN A 460 44.12 -0.12 -5.52
N GLN A 461 43.51 0.80 -6.27
CA GLN A 461 43.54 2.24 -6.01
C GLN A 461 42.40 2.71 -5.11
N ASN A 462 41.56 1.79 -4.60
CA ASN A 462 40.35 2.10 -3.83
C ASN A 462 39.38 3.03 -4.60
N ILE A 463 39.32 2.86 -5.93
CA ILE A 463 38.40 3.58 -6.81
C ILE A 463 37.23 2.65 -7.15
N ASN A 464 36.01 3.08 -6.83
CA ASN A 464 34.80 2.42 -7.32
C ASN A 464 34.52 2.90 -8.74
N LEU A 465 34.60 2.00 -9.71
CA LEU A 465 34.35 2.32 -11.11
C LEU A 465 32.91 2.80 -11.34
N LEU A 466 31.91 2.25 -10.65
CA LEU A 466 30.53 2.70 -10.83
C LEU A 466 30.37 4.16 -10.40
N ASP A 467 30.98 4.56 -9.27
CA ASP A 467 30.97 5.94 -8.79
C ASP A 467 31.76 6.87 -9.72
N GLN A 468 32.93 6.43 -10.21
CA GLN A 468 33.77 7.21 -11.11
C GLN A 468 33.03 7.59 -12.40
N TYR A 469 32.24 6.67 -12.94
CA TYR A 469 31.42 6.89 -14.14
C TYR A 469 30.01 7.42 -13.82
N LYS A 470 29.74 7.79 -12.56
CA LYS A 470 28.46 8.34 -12.09
C LYS A 470 27.26 7.44 -12.42
N ILE A 471 27.45 6.13 -12.36
CA ILE A 471 26.38 5.14 -12.53
C ILE A 471 25.58 5.10 -11.22
N GLN A 472 24.37 5.67 -11.24
CA GLN A 472 23.53 5.78 -10.04
C GLN A 472 22.98 4.44 -9.56
N ASP A 473 22.66 3.56 -10.50
CA ASP A 473 22.14 2.23 -10.23
C ASP A 473 23.32 1.27 -9.98
N THR A 474 23.86 1.31 -8.75
CA THR A 474 25.05 0.53 -8.36
C THR A 474 24.76 -0.91 -7.98
N ASN A 475 23.48 -1.27 -7.80
CA ASN A 475 23.03 -2.62 -7.48
C ASN A 475 21.73 -2.95 -8.23
N PRO A 476 21.81 -3.11 -9.57
CA PRO A 476 20.63 -3.38 -10.37
C PRO A 476 19.97 -4.67 -9.91
N VAL A 477 18.66 -4.62 -9.73
CA VAL A 477 17.81 -5.76 -9.45
C VAL A 477 17.08 -6.17 -10.72
N ALA A 478 16.59 -7.40 -10.78
CA ALA A 478 15.74 -7.81 -11.90
C ALA A 478 14.43 -7.01 -11.83
N HIS A 479 13.98 -6.47 -12.94
CA HIS A 479 12.65 -5.88 -13.07
C HIS A 479 11.75 -6.84 -13.85
N TYR A 480 10.49 -6.97 -13.48
CA TYR A 480 9.55 -7.84 -14.19
C TYR A 480 8.13 -7.27 -14.26
N THR A 481 7.35 -7.73 -15.24
CA THR A 481 5.96 -7.33 -15.43
C THR A 481 5.09 -7.80 -14.27
N ASN A 482 4.00 -7.09 -13.96
CA ASN A 482 3.20 -7.29 -12.73
C ASN A 482 2.29 -8.55 -12.75
N GLY A 483 2.85 -9.70 -13.12
CA GLY A 483 2.18 -11.00 -13.18
C GLY A 483 2.24 -11.80 -11.88
N PRO A 484 1.50 -12.93 -11.79
CA PRO A 484 1.45 -13.76 -10.57
C PRO A 484 2.79 -14.40 -10.15
N VAL A 485 3.70 -14.60 -11.10
CA VAL A 485 5.03 -15.18 -10.84
C VAL A 485 6.08 -14.07 -10.82
N ALA A 486 6.81 -13.98 -9.72
CA ALA A 486 7.96 -13.10 -9.65
C ALA A 486 9.17 -13.71 -10.32
N ILE A 487 9.93 -12.86 -11.02
CA ILE A 487 11.16 -13.24 -11.70
C ILE A 487 12.33 -12.55 -10.99
N GLY A 488 13.19 -13.36 -10.38
CA GLY A 488 14.48 -12.93 -9.88
C GLY A 488 15.60 -13.34 -10.81
N MET A 489 16.59 -12.46 -11.02
CA MET A 489 17.80 -12.79 -11.75
C MET A 489 19.03 -12.19 -11.07
N GLY A 490 20.16 -12.90 -11.16
CA GLY A 490 21.43 -12.36 -10.69
C GLY A 490 22.65 -13.13 -11.17
N PRO A 491 23.75 -12.43 -11.44
CA PRO A 491 24.97 -12.65 -10.68
C PRO A 491 24.95 -11.84 -9.38
N GLU A 492 25.74 -12.27 -8.40
CA GLU A 492 25.91 -11.58 -7.11
C GLU A 492 26.44 -10.14 -7.24
N GLN A 493 27.10 -9.77 -8.34
CA GLN A 493 27.77 -8.46 -8.50
C GLN A 493 27.20 -7.66 -9.68
N ALA A 494 27.00 -6.36 -9.47
CA ALA A 494 26.50 -5.41 -10.46
C ALA A 494 27.48 -5.18 -11.63
N LEU A 495 28.78 -5.12 -11.32
CA LEU A 495 29.87 -4.93 -12.27
C LEU A 495 30.60 -6.25 -12.50
N ILE A 496 30.59 -6.73 -13.74
CA ILE A 496 31.17 -8.02 -14.13
C ILE A 496 32.48 -7.76 -14.88
N GLY A 497 33.58 -8.27 -14.32
CA GLY A 497 34.89 -8.24 -14.97
C GLY A 497 35.02 -9.29 -16.05
N VAL A 498 35.24 -8.86 -17.29
CA VAL A 498 35.46 -9.73 -18.45
C VAL A 498 36.90 -9.61 -18.95
N SER A 499 37.48 -10.72 -19.40
CA SER A 499 38.83 -10.77 -19.97
C SER A 499 38.95 -11.98 -20.87
N GLU A 500 39.72 -11.85 -21.97
CA GLU A 500 39.97 -12.94 -22.91
C GLU A 500 40.76 -14.10 -22.29
N THR A 501 41.54 -13.82 -21.25
CA THR A 501 42.44 -14.80 -20.62
C THR A 501 41.85 -15.44 -19.36
N TYR A 502 40.76 -14.88 -18.83
CA TYR A 502 40.25 -15.27 -17.53
C TYR A 502 39.28 -16.45 -17.63
N THR A 503 39.58 -17.51 -16.88
CA THR A 503 38.87 -18.78 -17.00
C THR A 503 37.56 -18.86 -16.23
N VAL A 504 37.35 -18.04 -15.19
CA VAL A 504 36.11 -18.12 -14.40
C VAL A 504 34.99 -17.31 -15.03
N LYS A 505 34.01 -18.05 -15.51
CA LYS A 505 32.84 -17.59 -16.22
C LYS A 505 31.85 -16.91 -15.27
N PRO A 506 31.23 -15.78 -15.65
CA PRO A 506 30.11 -15.21 -14.90
C PRO A 506 29.03 -16.27 -14.68
N ARG A 507 28.32 -16.22 -13.55
CA ARG A 507 27.16 -17.07 -13.28
C ARG A 507 25.91 -16.22 -13.40
N LEU A 508 24.91 -16.68 -14.13
CA LEU A 508 23.58 -16.11 -14.13
C LEU A 508 22.63 -17.13 -13.53
N ALA A 509 21.88 -16.72 -12.53
CA ALA A 509 20.81 -17.47 -11.93
C ALA A 509 19.48 -16.78 -12.21
N LEU A 510 18.45 -17.60 -12.35
CA LEU A 510 17.07 -17.23 -12.60
C LEU A 510 16.21 -17.95 -11.56
N THR A 511 15.44 -17.18 -10.81
CA THR A 511 14.47 -17.67 -9.82
C THR A 511 13.07 -17.33 -10.32
N LEU A 512 12.19 -18.33 -10.35
CA LEU A 512 10.76 -18.16 -10.61
C LEU A 512 10.03 -18.46 -9.31
N ASP A 513 9.34 -17.47 -8.75
CA ASP A 513 8.67 -17.57 -7.46
C ASP A 513 7.15 -17.38 -7.62
N GLY A 514 6.38 -18.40 -7.27
CA GLY A 514 4.92 -18.40 -7.36
C GLY A 514 4.22 -17.71 -6.18
N HIS A 515 4.93 -17.38 -5.10
CA HIS A 515 4.37 -16.84 -3.85
C HIS A 515 4.80 -15.40 -3.52
N ALA A 516 5.90 -14.90 -4.09
CA ALA A 516 6.52 -13.62 -3.71
C ALA A 516 5.57 -12.40 -3.70
N GLN A 517 4.52 -12.40 -4.52
CA GLN A 517 3.62 -11.26 -4.66
C GLN A 517 2.31 -11.37 -3.85
N GLY A 518 2.16 -12.40 -3.01
CA GLY A 518 0.97 -12.53 -2.17
C GLY A 518 -0.32 -12.83 -2.95
N TRP A 519 -0.21 -13.44 -4.14
CA TRP A 519 -1.35 -13.90 -4.93
C TRP A 519 -2.02 -15.16 -4.36
N GLY A 520 -1.38 -15.84 -3.41
CA GLY A 520 -1.94 -17.03 -2.77
C GLY A 520 -2.03 -18.27 -3.68
N GLY A 521 -1.44 -18.23 -4.88
CA GLY A 521 -1.49 -19.33 -5.85
C GLY A 521 -0.19 -20.13 -5.98
N LYS A 522 -0.12 -20.97 -7.02
CA LYS A 522 1.04 -21.79 -7.39
C LYS A 522 1.15 -21.93 -8.92
N ILE A 523 2.34 -22.21 -9.41
CA ILE A 523 2.55 -22.55 -10.83
C ILE A 523 2.19 -24.03 -11.01
N THR A 524 1.10 -24.36 -11.71
CA THR A 524 0.73 -25.75 -11.96
C THR A 524 1.57 -26.37 -13.06
N ASN A 525 1.90 -25.60 -14.09
CA ASN A 525 2.70 -26.07 -15.21
C ASN A 525 3.48 -24.91 -15.84
N LEU A 526 4.81 -25.00 -15.85
CA LEU A 526 5.65 -24.11 -16.63
C LEU A 526 5.60 -24.55 -18.10
N THR A 527 5.24 -23.66 -19.01
CA THR A 527 5.02 -24.01 -20.43
C THR A 527 6.15 -23.52 -21.33
N GLU A 528 6.81 -22.42 -20.97
CA GLU A 528 7.99 -21.93 -21.68
C GLU A 528 8.88 -21.09 -20.74
N VAL A 529 10.20 -21.23 -20.86
CA VAL A 529 11.18 -20.31 -20.28
C VAL A 529 12.23 -19.98 -21.32
N ILE A 530 12.30 -18.72 -21.73
CA ILE A 530 13.27 -18.21 -22.69
C ILE A 530 14.21 -17.27 -21.97
N LEU A 531 15.51 -17.47 -22.15
CA LEU A 531 16.57 -16.60 -21.66
C LEU A 531 17.29 -15.95 -22.85
N LEU A 532 17.25 -14.63 -22.94
CA LEU A 532 17.93 -13.85 -23.97
C LEU A 532 19.18 -13.19 -23.36
N LEU A 533 20.34 -13.57 -23.90
CA LEU A 533 21.65 -13.06 -23.52
C LEU A 533 22.18 -12.14 -24.62
N PRO A 534 23.00 -11.12 -24.31
CA PRO A 534 23.67 -10.32 -25.36
C PRO A 534 24.40 -11.21 -26.38
N GLU A 535 24.41 -10.81 -27.66
CA GLU A 535 25.03 -11.60 -28.75
C GLU A 535 26.52 -11.99 -28.50
N GLN A 536 27.23 -11.23 -27.67
CA GLN A 536 28.63 -11.49 -27.28
C GLN A 536 28.77 -12.51 -26.13
N MET A 537 27.65 -13.07 -25.65
CA MET A 537 27.60 -14.03 -24.56
C MET A 537 26.78 -15.25 -24.96
N SER A 538 27.21 -16.44 -24.53
CA SER A 538 26.47 -17.69 -24.71
C SER A 538 26.35 -18.46 -23.41
N LEU A 539 25.31 -19.28 -23.29
CA LEU A 539 25.10 -20.14 -22.13
C LEU A 539 26.07 -21.34 -22.18
N ASP A 540 26.78 -21.61 -21.08
CA ASP A 540 27.53 -22.86 -20.92
C ASP A 540 26.57 -23.93 -20.39
N THR A 541 25.85 -24.57 -21.31
CA THR A 541 24.84 -25.60 -20.99
C THR A 541 25.41 -26.77 -20.20
N SER A 542 26.73 -27.04 -20.32
CA SER A 542 27.40 -28.10 -19.56
C SER A 542 27.62 -27.76 -18.08
N GLN A 543 27.51 -26.47 -17.72
CA GLN A 543 27.68 -25.95 -16.37
C GLN A 543 26.40 -25.29 -15.82
N CYS A 544 25.26 -25.65 -16.40
CA CYS A 544 23.97 -25.31 -15.84
C CYS A 544 23.56 -26.31 -14.76
N THR A 545 22.81 -25.85 -13.76
CA THR A 545 22.18 -26.74 -12.77
C THR A 545 21.17 -27.68 -13.42
N ASP A 546 20.53 -27.22 -14.49
CA ASP A 546 19.75 -28.06 -15.40
C ASP A 546 20.45 -28.12 -16.76
N ALA A 547 20.74 -29.33 -17.26
CA ALA A 547 21.39 -29.54 -18.55
C ALA A 547 20.46 -29.33 -19.76
N ASP A 548 19.17 -29.10 -19.54
CA ASP A 548 18.13 -29.14 -20.58
C ASP A 548 17.92 -27.80 -21.33
N TRP A 549 18.92 -26.93 -21.30
CA TRP A 549 18.89 -25.72 -22.11
C TRP A 549 19.28 -26.01 -23.54
N SER A 550 18.48 -25.52 -24.48
CA SER A 550 18.73 -25.59 -25.91
C SER A 550 18.68 -24.19 -26.54
N LYS A 551 19.27 -24.03 -27.72
CA LYS A 551 19.25 -22.73 -28.42
C LYS A 551 17.82 -22.45 -28.91
N TYR A 552 17.32 -21.27 -28.63
CA TYR A 552 16.02 -20.79 -29.12
C TYR A 552 16.20 -20.14 -30.48
N THR A 553 15.63 -20.74 -31.52
CA THR A 553 15.76 -20.29 -32.91
C THR A 553 14.59 -19.40 -33.34
N LEU A 554 14.71 -18.80 -34.53
CA LEU A 554 13.62 -18.05 -35.16
C LEU A 554 12.36 -18.92 -35.32
N ASP A 555 12.51 -20.16 -35.78
CA ASP A 555 11.39 -21.11 -35.91
C ASP A 555 10.73 -21.42 -34.56
N ASN A 556 11.52 -21.51 -33.48
CA ASN A 556 10.97 -21.67 -32.13
C ASN A 556 10.15 -20.45 -31.71
N CYS A 557 10.64 -19.24 -32.00
CA CYS A 557 9.90 -18.00 -31.74
C CYS A 557 8.58 -17.95 -32.51
N VAL A 558 8.60 -18.16 -33.83
CA VAL A 558 7.38 -18.15 -34.66
C VAL A 558 6.38 -19.22 -34.18
N SER A 559 6.86 -20.42 -33.87
CA SER A 559 6.01 -21.50 -33.36
C SER A 559 5.42 -21.16 -32.00
N SER A 560 6.22 -20.59 -31.10
CA SER A 560 5.79 -20.20 -29.77
C SER A 560 4.72 -19.10 -29.84
N GLU A 561 5.00 -18.00 -30.54
CA GLU A 561 4.06 -16.88 -30.64
C GLU A 561 2.71 -17.27 -31.25
N SER A 562 2.72 -18.16 -32.25
CA SER A 562 1.50 -18.71 -32.85
C SER A 562 0.77 -19.70 -31.93
N SER A 563 1.49 -20.56 -31.21
CA SER A 563 0.88 -21.61 -30.38
C SER A 563 0.18 -21.10 -29.12
N TYR A 564 0.66 -19.98 -28.56
CA TYR A 564 0.12 -19.41 -27.33
C TYR A 564 -0.87 -18.27 -27.54
N ASP A 565 -1.32 -18.04 -28.79
CA ASP A 565 -2.14 -16.88 -29.14
C ASP A 565 -1.55 -15.60 -28.53
N SER A 566 -0.29 -15.31 -28.84
CA SER A 566 0.35 -14.11 -28.31
C SER A 566 -0.24 -12.84 -28.92
N LYS A 567 -0.02 -11.69 -28.27
CA LYS A 567 -0.31 -10.38 -28.84
C LYS A 567 0.38 -10.20 -30.19
N VAL A 568 1.62 -10.64 -30.33
CA VAL A 568 2.36 -10.59 -31.60
C VAL A 568 1.62 -11.38 -32.69
N ALA A 569 1.16 -12.60 -32.38
CA ALA A 569 0.41 -13.41 -33.33
C ALA A 569 -0.93 -12.75 -33.72
N ARG A 570 -1.69 -12.19 -32.78
CA ARG A 570 -2.94 -11.47 -33.07
C ARG A 570 -2.71 -10.19 -33.87
N ASP A 571 -1.73 -9.38 -33.48
CA ASP A 571 -1.36 -8.14 -34.18
C ASP A 571 -0.91 -8.43 -35.62
N CYS A 572 -0.23 -9.57 -35.83
CA CYS A 572 0.14 -10.08 -37.15
C CYS A 572 -0.98 -10.87 -37.87
N GLN A 573 -2.18 -11.00 -37.29
CA GLN A 573 -3.29 -11.81 -37.84
C GLN A 573 -2.86 -13.26 -38.18
N TYR A 574 -1.95 -13.82 -37.39
CA TYR A 574 -1.32 -15.13 -37.59
C TYR A 574 -0.58 -15.29 -38.92
N ASP A 575 -0.18 -14.19 -39.57
CA ASP A 575 0.74 -14.21 -40.70
C ASP A 575 2.16 -14.51 -40.22
N ASN A 576 2.64 -15.73 -40.52
CA ASN A 576 3.98 -16.17 -40.16
C ASN A 576 5.07 -15.22 -40.63
N SER A 577 4.91 -14.52 -41.76
CA SER A 577 5.93 -13.58 -42.26
C SER A 577 6.07 -12.34 -41.37
N CYS A 578 4.94 -11.82 -40.88
CA CYS A 578 4.91 -10.73 -39.90
C CYS A 578 5.48 -11.19 -38.55
N ILE A 579 5.10 -12.39 -38.07
CA ILE A 579 5.63 -12.94 -36.82
C ILE A 579 7.14 -13.17 -36.93
N GLU A 580 7.61 -13.71 -38.06
CA GLU A 580 9.03 -13.91 -38.35
C GLU A 580 9.80 -12.58 -38.33
N GLU A 581 9.23 -11.50 -38.88
CA GLU A 581 9.84 -10.17 -38.81
C GLU A 581 9.98 -9.68 -37.35
N GLN A 582 8.94 -9.83 -36.53
CA GLN A 582 8.96 -9.43 -35.12
C GLN A 582 9.95 -10.27 -34.31
N CYS A 583 9.92 -11.60 -34.49
CA CYS A 583 10.87 -12.52 -33.87
C CYS A 583 12.31 -12.23 -34.30
N THR A 584 12.54 -11.91 -35.58
CA THR A 584 13.86 -11.54 -36.09
C THR A 584 14.36 -10.28 -35.40
N LYS A 585 13.51 -9.25 -35.25
CA LYS A 585 13.87 -8.02 -34.52
C LYS A 585 14.23 -8.33 -33.07
N GLN A 586 13.41 -9.11 -32.38
CA GLN A 586 13.64 -9.49 -30.99
C GLN A 586 14.94 -10.29 -30.79
N LEU A 587 15.26 -11.20 -31.71
CA LEU A 587 16.44 -12.08 -31.61
C LEU A 587 17.71 -11.49 -32.22
N SER A 588 17.63 -10.44 -33.04
CA SER A 588 18.75 -9.91 -33.83
C SER A 588 19.99 -9.50 -33.03
N SER A 589 19.84 -9.16 -31.76
CA SER A 589 20.93 -8.70 -30.88
C SER A 589 21.17 -9.61 -29.67
N TYR A 590 20.55 -10.79 -29.66
CA TYR A 590 20.58 -11.71 -28.52
C TYR A 590 20.86 -13.15 -28.94
N ASN A 591 21.65 -13.85 -28.13
CA ASN A 591 21.64 -15.30 -28.10
C ASN A 591 20.52 -15.76 -27.17
N ALA A 592 19.50 -16.39 -27.74
CA ALA A 592 18.36 -16.90 -26.99
C ALA A 592 18.46 -18.40 -26.71
N TYR A 593 18.00 -18.80 -25.53
CA TYR A 593 17.98 -20.18 -25.06
C TYR A 593 16.62 -20.50 -24.47
N THR A 594 16.15 -21.74 -24.63
CA THR A 594 14.91 -22.24 -24.03
C THR A 594 15.20 -23.47 -23.19
N LEU A 595 14.48 -23.59 -22.09
CA LEU A 595 14.57 -24.72 -21.16
C LEU A 595 13.52 -25.78 -21.52
N ASP A 596 13.90 -27.07 -21.47
CA ASP A 596 12.90 -28.15 -21.51
C ASP A 596 12.11 -28.21 -20.20
N VAL A 597 10.90 -27.65 -20.23
CA VAL A 597 10.00 -27.58 -19.07
C VAL A 597 9.17 -28.85 -18.86
N ASN A 598 9.39 -29.91 -19.65
CA ASN A 598 8.56 -31.12 -19.54
C ASN A 598 8.84 -31.98 -18.31
N LYS A 599 9.89 -31.68 -17.53
CA LYS A 599 10.23 -32.42 -16.31
C LYS A 599 9.19 -32.23 -15.20
N PRO A 600 9.01 -33.24 -14.32
CA PRO A 600 8.10 -33.14 -13.18
C PRO A 600 8.42 -32.00 -12.20
N GLU A 601 9.68 -31.57 -12.10
CA GLU A 601 10.10 -30.46 -11.23
C GLU A 601 9.60 -29.08 -11.68
N TYR A 602 9.15 -28.97 -12.93
CA TYR A 602 8.56 -27.76 -13.50
C TYR A 602 7.02 -27.75 -13.42
N LYS A 603 6.45 -28.69 -12.64
CA LYS A 603 5.03 -28.83 -12.38
C LYS A 603 4.75 -28.64 -10.89
N ASP A 604 3.61 -28.06 -10.57
CA ASP A 604 3.15 -27.82 -9.19
C ASP A 604 4.19 -27.09 -8.31
N ILE A 605 4.86 -26.06 -8.85
CA ILE A 605 5.82 -25.23 -8.12
C ILE A 605 5.03 -24.34 -7.15
N LYS A 606 5.04 -24.69 -5.87
CA LYS A 606 4.40 -23.93 -4.79
C LYS A 606 5.24 -22.73 -4.38
N ASP A 607 6.49 -22.98 -3.98
CA ASP A 607 7.38 -21.94 -3.50
C ASP A 607 8.10 -21.25 -4.67
N TYR A 608 9.30 -21.71 -4.99
CA TYR A 608 10.09 -21.18 -6.10
C TYR A 608 10.96 -22.28 -6.72
N ILE A 609 11.43 -22.03 -7.93
CA ILE A 609 12.51 -22.81 -8.57
C ILE A 609 13.63 -21.87 -8.96
N THR A 610 14.89 -22.30 -8.73
CA THR A 610 16.07 -21.56 -9.17
C THR A 610 16.92 -22.42 -10.08
N MET A 611 17.26 -21.85 -11.23
CA MET A 611 18.15 -22.42 -12.22
C MET A 611 19.34 -21.50 -12.40
N SER A 612 20.55 -22.05 -12.54
CA SER A 612 21.75 -21.22 -12.71
C SER A 612 22.71 -21.83 -13.71
N CYS A 613 23.34 -20.97 -14.49
CA CYS A 613 24.24 -21.33 -15.56
C CYS A 613 25.48 -20.44 -15.55
N ARG A 614 26.59 -20.99 -16.03
CA ARG A 614 27.77 -20.19 -16.34
C ARG A 614 27.64 -19.60 -17.75
N LEU A 615 28.19 -18.41 -17.96
CA LEU A 615 28.14 -17.70 -19.22
C LEU A 615 29.53 -17.70 -19.89
N ASN A 616 29.57 -18.05 -21.17
CA ASN A 616 30.74 -17.86 -22.02
C ASN A 616 30.70 -16.46 -22.61
N VAL A 617 31.80 -15.71 -22.53
CA VAL A 617 31.96 -14.46 -23.28
C VAL A 617 32.69 -14.79 -24.57
N THR A 618 32.01 -14.70 -25.71
CA THR A 618 32.57 -15.09 -27.02
C THR A 618 33.34 -13.95 -27.67
N ASP A 619 32.99 -12.70 -27.36
CA ASP A 619 33.63 -11.49 -27.88
C ASP A 619 33.71 -10.41 -26.79
N VAL A 620 34.85 -10.33 -26.12
CA VAL A 620 35.07 -9.34 -25.04
C VAL A 620 35.05 -7.92 -25.59
N GLN A 621 35.65 -7.68 -26.77
CA GLN A 621 35.73 -6.36 -27.37
C GLN A 621 34.35 -5.88 -27.83
N GLY A 622 33.54 -6.73 -28.46
CA GLY A 622 32.16 -6.40 -28.82
C GLY A 622 31.26 -6.19 -27.59
N LEU A 623 31.51 -6.91 -26.50
CA LEU A 623 30.75 -6.76 -25.26
C LEU A 623 31.01 -5.40 -24.61
N LEU A 624 32.28 -4.98 -24.53
CA LEU A 624 32.70 -3.70 -23.95
C LEU A 624 32.48 -2.51 -24.90
N GLY A 625 32.54 -2.75 -26.21
CA GLY A 625 32.49 -1.69 -27.23
C GLY A 625 33.67 -0.72 -27.11
N ALA A 626 33.44 0.55 -27.45
CA ALA A 626 34.44 1.62 -27.33
C ALA A 626 34.52 2.23 -25.92
N THR A 627 33.70 1.76 -24.98
CA THR A 627 33.55 2.34 -23.64
C THR A 627 34.25 1.50 -22.56
N PRO A 628 34.84 2.13 -21.52
CA PRO A 628 35.47 1.40 -20.41
C PRO A 628 34.50 0.53 -19.61
N ILE A 629 33.23 0.94 -19.56
CA ILE A 629 32.12 0.20 -18.98
C ILE A 629 31.01 0.14 -20.02
N SER A 630 30.53 -1.06 -20.32
CA SER A 630 29.34 -1.24 -21.14
C SER A 630 28.16 -1.68 -20.30
N THR A 631 26.96 -1.25 -20.69
CA THR A 631 25.70 -1.69 -20.08
C THR A 631 25.05 -2.71 -21.00
N LYS A 632 24.66 -3.85 -20.47
CA LYS A 632 23.90 -4.87 -21.20
C LYS A 632 22.74 -5.36 -20.35
N TYR A 633 21.76 -5.96 -21.01
CA TYR A 633 20.56 -6.48 -20.39
C TYR A 633 20.46 -7.98 -20.64
N PHE A 634 20.04 -8.70 -19.62
CA PHE A 634 19.55 -10.06 -19.72
C PHE A 634 18.04 -10.00 -19.70
N TYR A 635 17.37 -10.70 -20.62
CA TYR A 635 15.92 -10.79 -20.61
C TYR A 635 15.50 -12.23 -20.36
N VAL A 636 14.39 -12.39 -19.67
CA VAL A 636 13.73 -13.67 -19.50
C VAL A 636 12.26 -13.50 -19.81
N LYS A 637 11.71 -14.45 -20.55
CA LYS A 637 10.28 -14.56 -20.83
C LYS A 637 9.83 -15.92 -20.31
N THR A 638 8.82 -15.93 -19.45
CA THR A 638 8.23 -17.15 -18.94
C THR A 638 6.74 -17.20 -19.24
N ARG A 639 6.28 -18.36 -19.72
CA ARG A 639 4.86 -18.68 -19.87
C ARG A 639 4.53 -19.86 -18.97
N TYR A 640 3.38 -19.79 -18.31
CA TYR A 640 2.98 -20.79 -17.33
C TYR A 640 1.47 -20.83 -17.17
N THR A 641 0.98 -21.94 -16.62
CA THR A 641 -0.35 -22.04 -16.03
C THR A 641 -0.22 -21.81 -14.53
N TYR A 642 -0.99 -20.85 -14.01
CA TYR A 642 -1.04 -20.48 -12.61
C TYR A 642 -2.40 -20.85 -12.03
N GLN A 643 -2.40 -21.38 -10.81
CA GLN A 643 -3.61 -21.72 -10.06
C GLN A 643 -3.71 -20.83 -8.82
N ILE A 644 -4.79 -20.07 -8.71
CA ILE A 644 -5.20 -19.47 -7.43
C ILE A 644 -6.29 -20.31 -6.80
N SER A 645 -6.36 -20.29 -5.47
CA SER A 645 -7.42 -20.93 -4.71
C SER A 645 -7.89 -20.04 -3.57
N GLU A 646 -9.19 -19.85 -3.46
CA GLU A 646 -9.82 -19.11 -2.36
C GLU A 646 -10.87 -19.98 -1.68
N ASP A 647 -10.97 -19.83 -0.38
CA ASP A 647 -11.76 -20.71 0.48
C ASP A 647 -12.87 -19.96 1.21
N THR A 648 -14.06 -20.55 1.29
CA THR A 648 -15.14 -20.05 2.15
C THR A 648 -15.82 -21.18 2.89
N ALA A 649 -16.37 -20.86 4.06
CA ALA A 649 -17.06 -21.84 4.90
C ALA A 649 -18.57 -21.75 4.69
N VAL A 650 -19.22 -22.89 4.50
CA VAL A 650 -20.67 -23.02 4.39
C VAL A 650 -21.20 -23.88 5.52
N LYS A 651 -22.31 -23.48 6.14
CA LYS A 651 -22.93 -24.23 7.23
C LYS A 651 -24.20 -24.93 6.75
N VAL A 652 -24.23 -26.26 6.87
CA VAL A 652 -25.36 -27.12 6.52
C VAL A 652 -25.95 -27.73 7.79
N THR A 653 -27.22 -27.45 8.05
CA THR A 653 -27.96 -27.88 9.24
C THR A 653 -28.99 -28.95 8.89
N GLU A 654 -29.26 -29.84 9.84
CA GLU A 654 -30.32 -30.85 9.67
C GLU A 654 -31.66 -30.12 9.46
N ALA A 655 -32.35 -30.42 8.36
CA ALA A 655 -33.67 -29.88 8.08
C ALA A 655 -34.50 -30.02 9.35
N ALA A 656 -35.03 -28.91 9.86
CA ALA A 656 -35.75 -28.91 11.13
C ALA A 656 -36.93 -29.87 10.97
N SER A 657 -36.75 -31.13 11.39
CA SER A 657 -37.75 -32.16 11.13
C SER A 657 -39.01 -31.63 11.78
N GLN A 658 -40.00 -31.32 10.95
CA GLN A 658 -41.28 -30.85 11.40
C GLN A 658 -41.83 -32.01 12.24
N LYS A 659 -41.58 -31.94 13.54
CA LYS A 659 -42.28 -32.75 14.54
C LYS A 659 -43.73 -32.46 14.23
N ALA A 660 -44.40 -33.44 13.63
CA ALA A 660 -45.83 -33.43 13.33
C ALA A 660 -46.59 -33.29 14.66
N GLY A 661 -46.66 -32.05 15.15
CA GLY A 661 -47.40 -31.61 16.30
C GLY A 661 -48.72 -31.05 15.79
N THR A 662 -49.78 -31.74 16.19
CA THR A 662 -51.18 -31.43 15.95
C THR A 662 -51.47 -29.93 15.97
N VAL A 663 -52.12 -29.50 14.89
CA VAL A 663 -52.70 -28.18 14.63
C VAL A 663 -53.42 -27.59 15.84
N ALA A 664 -52.99 -26.40 16.28
CA ALA A 664 -53.86 -25.31 16.66
C ALA A 664 -53.19 -24.01 16.19
N GLY A 665 -53.88 -23.29 15.31
CA GLY A 665 -53.29 -22.35 14.37
C GLY A 665 -52.59 -21.15 14.99
N GLU A 666 -51.49 -20.78 14.38
CA GLU A 666 -51.00 -19.41 14.31
C GLU A 666 -50.20 -19.27 13.01
N THR A 667 -50.62 -18.30 12.21
CA THR A 667 -50.02 -17.88 10.94
C THR A 667 -48.58 -17.44 11.17
N SER A 668 -47.62 -18.25 10.73
CA SER A 668 -46.19 -17.92 10.81
C SER A 668 -45.73 -17.32 9.48
N ALA A 669 -45.37 -16.03 9.52
CA ALA A 669 -44.73 -15.31 8.43
C ALA A 669 -43.28 -15.77 8.28
N THR A 670 -42.92 -16.17 7.06
CA THR A 670 -41.55 -16.53 6.67
C THR A 670 -40.72 -15.26 6.53
N LYS A 671 -39.73 -15.08 7.40
CA LYS A 671 -38.81 -13.94 7.37
C LYS A 671 -37.62 -14.28 6.49
N SER A 672 -37.72 -13.95 5.20
CA SER A 672 -36.58 -13.91 4.28
C SER A 672 -35.74 -12.69 4.66
N GLU A 673 -34.46 -12.88 5.01
CA GLU A 673 -33.48 -11.79 5.06
C GLU A 673 -33.13 -11.41 3.63
N THR A 674 -34.05 -10.66 3.01
CA THR A 674 -33.78 -9.89 1.80
C THR A 674 -32.89 -8.72 2.22
N SER A 675 -31.84 -8.44 1.42
CA SER A 675 -31.12 -7.16 1.46
C SER A 675 -32.14 -6.04 1.67
N THR A 676 -31.97 -5.25 2.74
CA THR A 676 -32.96 -4.29 3.23
C THR A 676 -33.06 -3.10 2.30
N VAL A 677 -33.55 -3.31 1.08
CA VAL A 677 -34.13 -2.26 0.26
C VAL A 677 -35.53 -2.01 0.84
N PRO A 678 -35.83 -0.80 1.32
CA PRO A 678 -37.17 -0.50 1.83
C PRO A 678 -38.22 -0.76 0.74
N THR A 679 -39.23 -1.56 1.04
CA THR A 679 -40.42 -1.69 0.19
C THR A 679 -41.34 -0.52 0.48
N PHE A 680 -41.44 0.43 -0.45
CA PHE A 680 -42.38 1.54 -0.35
C PHE A 680 -43.76 1.10 -0.83
N SER A 681 -44.82 1.51 -0.11
CA SER A 681 -46.18 1.31 -0.60
C SER A 681 -46.54 2.44 -1.57
N ALA A 682 -47.53 2.24 -2.45
CA ALA A 682 -47.93 3.26 -3.42
C ALA A 682 -48.44 4.58 -2.78
N SER A 683 -48.64 4.63 -1.46
CA SER A 683 -48.95 5.87 -0.72
C SER A 683 -47.73 6.64 -0.21
N ASP A 684 -46.53 6.07 -0.32
CA ASP A 684 -45.31 6.57 0.34
C ASP A 684 -44.31 7.16 -0.68
N ALA A 685 -44.82 7.74 -1.78
CA ALA A 685 -44.02 8.36 -2.83
C ALA A 685 -43.00 9.39 -2.29
N ASP A 686 -43.34 10.06 -1.20
CA ASP A 686 -42.47 11.03 -0.53
C ASP A 686 -41.27 10.38 0.17
N GLU A 687 -41.47 9.22 0.80
CA GLU A 687 -40.39 8.48 1.48
C GLU A 687 -39.45 7.84 0.46
N GLU A 688 -40.01 7.33 -0.64
CA GLU A 688 -39.24 6.78 -1.75
C GLU A 688 -38.35 7.85 -2.41
N MET A 689 -38.87 9.06 -2.62
CA MET A 689 -38.07 10.17 -3.14
C MET A 689 -36.98 10.64 -2.19
N GLN A 690 -37.30 10.77 -0.90
CA GLN A 690 -36.28 11.11 0.09
C GLN A 690 -35.17 10.07 0.08
N TYR A 691 -35.52 8.78 -0.03
CA TYR A 691 -34.55 7.71 -0.13
C TYR A 691 -33.69 7.79 -1.41
N ILE A 692 -34.31 8.01 -2.57
CA ILE A 692 -33.60 8.14 -3.85
C ILE A 692 -32.63 9.32 -3.83
N PHE A 693 -33.07 10.50 -3.39
CA PHE A 693 -32.21 11.70 -3.35
C PHE A 693 -31.15 11.61 -2.25
N TYR A 694 -31.47 10.96 -1.11
CA TYR A 694 -30.49 10.75 -0.04
C TYR A 694 -29.37 9.79 -0.46
N HIS A 695 -29.70 8.71 -1.17
CA HIS A 695 -28.71 7.69 -1.55
C HIS A 695 -28.05 7.92 -2.92
N TYR A 696 -28.74 8.57 -3.86
CA TYR A 696 -28.29 8.71 -5.25
C TYR A 696 -28.30 10.16 -5.75
N GLY A 697 -28.58 11.14 -4.89
CA GLY A 697 -28.67 12.56 -5.26
C GLY A 697 -27.44 13.06 -6.01
N ASP A 698 -26.24 12.78 -5.53
CA ASP A 698 -24.98 13.21 -6.17
C ASP A 698 -24.87 12.71 -7.62
N PHE A 699 -25.24 11.45 -7.87
CA PHE A 699 -25.23 10.86 -9.21
C PHE A 699 -26.30 11.49 -10.10
N LEU A 700 -27.49 11.74 -9.54
CA LEU A 700 -28.61 12.37 -10.25
C LEU A 700 -28.28 13.81 -10.64
N PHE A 701 -27.70 14.60 -9.75
CA PHE A 701 -27.31 15.98 -10.04
C PHE A 701 -26.16 16.04 -11.07
N ALA A 702 -25.14 15.19 -10.92
CA ALA A 702 -24.04 15.13 -11.87
C ALA A 702 -24.50 14.70 -13.29
N ALA A 703 -25.40 13.72 -13.38
CA ALA A 703 -25.97 13.29 -14.65
C ALA A 703 -26.93 14.34 -15.24
N ALA A 704 -27.76 14.97 -14.42
CA ALA A 704 -28.67 16.04 -14.83
C ALA A 704 -27.90 17.22 -15.45
N ASP A 705 -26.82 17.67 -14.82
CA ASP A 705 -25.96 18.74 -15.32
C ASP A 705 -25.28 18.34 -16.64
N LYS A 706 -24.64 17.16 -16.67
CA LYS A 706 -23.91 16.67 -17.85
C LYS A 706 -24.80 16.51 -19.09
N PHE A 707 -26.02 15.99 -18.93
CA PHE A 707 -26.90 15.65 -20.05
C PHE A 707 -28.04 16.65 -20.25
N SER A 708 -28.10 17.73 -19.46
CA SER A 708 -29.18 18.72 -19.48
C SER A 708 -30.58 18.11 -19.32
N VAL A 709 -30.69 17.05 -18.51
CA VAL A 709 -31.95 16.38 -18.17
C VAL A 709 -32.40 16.84 -16.78
N PRO A 710 -33.68 17.15 -16.54
CA PRO A 710 -34.13 17.54 -15.20
C PRO A 710 -33.89 16.42 -14.17
N VAL A 711 -33.24 16.75 -13.05
CA VAL A 711 -32.90 15.80 -11.97
C VAL A 711 -34.13 15.05 -11.45
N CYS A 712 -35.27 15.74 -11.40
CA CYS A 712 -36.56 15.20 -10.98
C CYS A 712 -37.12 14.15 -11.93
N THR A 713 -36.87 14.32 -13.23
CA THR A 713 -37.24 13.31 -14.23
C THR A 713 -36.41 12.04 -14.04
N LEU A 714 -35.11 12.18 -13.73
CA LEU A 714 -34.26 11.01 -13.42
C LEU A 714 -34.73 10.29 -12.15
N GLY A 715 -35.03 11.04 -11.08
CA GLY A 715 -35.57 10.46 -9.84
C GLY A 715 -36.91 9.74 -10.05
N GLY A 716 -37.83 10.32 -10.81
CA GLY A 716 -39.10 9.69 -11.14
C GLY A 716 -38.97 8.42 -11.99
N ILE A 717 -38.01 8.38 -12.92
CA ILE A 717 -37.68 7.15 -13.66
C ILE A 717 -37.17 6.06 -12.72
N ILE A 718 -36.30 6.38 -11.76
CA ILE A 718 -35.75 5.39 -10.82
C ILE A 718 -36.84 4.81 -9.92
N ALA A 719 -37.71 5.67 -9.38
CA ALA A 719 -38.82 5.24 -8.55
C ALA A 719 -39.74 4.28 -9.31
N GLU A 720 -40.18 4.67 -10.52
CA GLU A 720 -41.08 3.84 -11.31
C GLU A 720 -40.42 2.55 -11.83
N THR A 721 -39.13 2.59 -12.15
CA THR A 721 -38.46 1.48 -12.83
C THR A 721 -37.90 0.44 -11.85
N SER A 722 -37.22 0.87 -10.79
CA SER A 722 -36.49 -0.03 -9.89
C SER A 722 -36.90 0.07 -8.43
N ALA A 723 -37.77 1.01 -8.08
CA ALA A 723 -38.06 1.38 -6.70
C ALA A 723 -36.78 1.59 -5.87
N ALA A 724 -35.81 2.31 -6.46
CA ALA A 724 -34.49 2.58 -5.88
C ALA A 724 -33.60 1.34 -5.61
N ASN A 725 -33.90 0.19 -6.22
CA ASN A 725 -33.08 -1.02 -6.08
C ASN A 725 -31.94 -1.03 -7.12
N PRO A 726 -30.67 -0.87 -6.73
CA PRO A 726 -29.54 -0.87 -7.66
C PRO A 726 -29.30 -2.23 -8.31
N ASN A 727 -29.83 -3.32 -7.73
CA ASN A 727 -29.77 -4.68 -8.26
C ASN A 727 -31.05 -5.07 -9.01
N TYR A 728 -31.87 -4.10 -9.42
CA TYR A 728 -33.09 -4.38 -10.16
C TYR A 728 -32.79 -5.17 -11.44
N TYR A 729 -33.44 -6.32 -11.58
CA TYR A 729 -33.39 -7.16 -12.77
C TYR A 729 -34.77 -7.68 -13.14
N LYS A 730 -35.30 -7.26 -14.30
CA LYS A 730 -36.58 -7.75 -14.80
C LYS A 730 -36.67 -7.59 -16.33
N ASP A 731 -36.96 -8.68 -17.04
CA ASP A 731 -37.10 -8.69 -18.50
C ASP A 731 -35.86 -8.14 -19.24
N GLY A 732 -34.66 -8.46 -18.74
CA GLY A 732 -33.39 -7.99 -19.30
C GLY A 732 -33.02 -6.54 -18.94
N ARG A 733 -33.85 -5.84 -18.15
CA ARG A 733 -33.56 -4.51 -17.61
C ARG A 733 -32.68 -4.64 -16.37
N LYS A 734 -31.62 -3.84 -16.28
CA LYS A 734 -30.64 -3.87 -15.19
C LYS A 734 -30.49 -2.50 -14.54
N GLY A 735 -30.30 -2.51 -13.21
CA GLY A 735 -29.94 -1.35 -12.40
C GLY A 735 -31.05 -0.32 -12.19
N LEU A 736 -30.69 0.79 -11.54
CA LEU A 736 -31.63 1.81 -11.03
C LEU A 736 -32.61 2.39 -12.08
N MET A 737 -32.14 2.61 -13.30
CA MET A 737 -32.90 3.18 -14.41
C MET A 737 -33.39 2.11 -15.40
N GLY A 738 -33.24 0.82 -15.07
CA GLY A 738 -33.76 -0.34 -15.80
C GLY A 738 -33.38 -0.37 -17.29
N LEU A 739 -32.09 -0.27 -17.58
CA LEU A 739 -31.58 -0.29 -18.95
C LEU A 739 -31.27 -1.72 -19.40
N PRO A 740 -31.62 -2.12 -20.62
CA PRO A 740 -31.08 -3.36 -21.20
C PRO A 740 -29.62 -3.19 -21.61
N ASP A 741 -28.90 -4.31 -21.73
CA ASP A 741 -27.47 -4.32 -22.10
C ASP A 741 -27.22 -3.63 -23.45
N THR A 742 -28.12 -3.79 -24.42
CA THR A 742 -28.01 -3.20 -25.75
C THR A 742 -28.06 -1.68 -25.73
N VAL A 743 -28.95 -1.08 -24.94
CA VAL A 743 -29.05 0.38 -24.77
C VAL A 743 -27.86 0.90 -23.98
N SER A 744 -27.48 0.18 -22.92
CA SER A 744 -26.29 0.52 -22.12
C SER A 744 -25.04 0.57 -23.00
N GLN A 745 -24.85 -0.41 -23.89
CA GLN A 745 -23.71 -0.48 -24.80
C GLN A 745 -23.71 0.67 -25.80
N GLN A 746 -24.87 1.00 -26.36
CA GLN A 746 -25.01 2.14 -27.27
C GLN A 746 -24.72 3.48 -26.58
N MET A 747 -25.09 3.62 -25.31
CA MET A 747 -24.94 4.89 -24.58
C MET A 747 -23.61 5.04 -23.85
N SER A 748 -22.83 3.98 -23.71
CA SER A 748 -21.53 3.97 -23.02
C SER A 748 -20.61 5.12 -23.47
N GLY A 749 -20.43 5.30 -24.78
CA GLY A 749 -19.60 6.39 -25.33
C GLY A 749 -20.15 7.79 -25.01
N ALA A 750 -21.46 7.99 -25.10
CA ALA A 750 -22.10 9.27 -24.74
C ALA A 750 -22.01 9.54 -23.23
N ALA A 751 -22.08 8.48 -22.42
CA ALA A 751 -21.93 8.56 -20.98
C ALA A 751 -20.49 8.80 -20.52
N GLY A 752 -19.50 8.63 -21.42
CA GLY A 752 -18.07 8.82 -21.16
C GLY A 752 -17.32 7.56 -20.74
N PHE A 753 -17.87 6.38 -21.03
CA PHE A 753 -17.24 5.09 -20.77
C PHE A 753 -16.60 4.56 -22.06
N THR A 754 -15.29 4.26 -22.01
CA THR A 754 -14.50 3.76 -23.15
C THR A 754 -14.06 2.30 -22.98
N GLY A 755 -14.68 1.54 -22.08
CA GLY A 755 -14.35 0.15 -21.75
C GLY A 755 -15.56 -0.62 -21.18
N SER A 756 -15.32 -1.77 -20.54
CA SER A 756 -16.36 -2.49 -19.80
C SER A 756 -16.85 -1.64 -18.61
N TYR A 757 -18.16 -1.70 -18.34
CA TYR A 757 -18.78 -0.97 -17.25
C TYR A 757 -19.86 -1.86 -16.61
N ASN A 758 -20.03 -1.74 -15.29
CA ASN A 758 -21.04 -2.52 -14.57
C ASN A 758 -22.38 -1.77 -14.57
N VAL A 759 -23.41 -2.34 -15.20
CA VAL A 759 -24.75 -1.74 -15.27
C VAL A 759 -25.46 -1.72 -13.90
N TYR A 760 -25.01 -2.50 -12.91
CA TYR A 760 -25.54 -2.46 -11.54
C TYR A 760 -24.85 -1.41 -10.65
N ASP A 761 -23.74 -0.82 -11.10
CA ASP A 761 -23.17 0.34 -10.42
C ASP A 761 -24.12 1.54 -10.57
N ALA A 762 -24.53 2.11 -9.43
CA ALA A 762 -25.57 3.13 -9.38
C ALA A 762 -25.21 4.38 -10.21
N GLU A 763 -23.97 4.85 -10.10
CA GLU A 763 -23.49 6.03 -10.82
C GLU A 763 -23.45 5.76 -12.34
N THR A 764 -22.91 4.60 -12.73
CA THR A 764 -22.83 4.15 -14.12
C THR A 764 -24.21 4.04 -14.74
N ASN A 765 -25.14 3.37 -14.05
CA ASN A 765 -26.51 3.18 -14.54
C ASN A 765 -27.25 4.51 -14.71
N VAL A 766 -27.12 5.43 -13.74
CA VAL A 766 -27.74 6.77 -13.79
C VAL A 766 -27.17 7.59 -14.95
N LYS A 767 -25.85 7.56 -15.19
CA LYS A 767 -25.22 8.26 -16.32
C LYS A 767 -25.66 7.69 -17.67
N LEU A 768 -25.73 6.37 -17.80
CA LEU A 768 -26.21 5.70 -19.02
C LEU A 768 -27.68 6.04 -19.30
N GLY A 769 -28.53 6.04 -18.28
CA GLY A 769 -29.96 6.31 -18.43
C GLY A 769 -30.24 7.77 -18.74
N ALA A 770 -29.50 8.70 -18.12
CA ALA A 770 -29.57 10.12 -18.44
C ALA A 770 -29.05 10.41 -19.87
N ALA A 771 -27.96 9.77 -20.30
CA ALA A 771 -27.47 9.88 -21.67
C ALA A 771 -28.50 9.36 -22.69
N TYR A 772 -29.16 8.23 -22.38
CA TYR A 772 -30.23 7.70 -23.21
C TYR A 772 -31.41 8.66 -23.33
N LEU A 773 -31.90 9.19 -22.19
CA LEU A 773 -33.02 10.13 -22.17
C LEU A 773 -32.70 11.43 -22.92
N ALA A 774 -31.48 11.96 -22.80
CA ALA A 774 -31.04 13.11 -23.58
C ALA A 774 -31.00 12.81 -25.08
N SER A 775 -30.57 11.61 -25.48
CA SER A 775 -30.62 11.18 -26.88
C SER A 775 -32.07 11.17 -27.41
N LEU A 776 -33.04 10.71 -26.62
CA LEU A 776 -34.45 10.72 -27.00
C LEU A 776 -35.03 12.14 -27.09
N GLN A 777 -34.63 13.05 -26.21
CA GLN A 777 -35.01 14.46 -26.27
C GLN A 777 -34.51 15.13 -27.55
N SER A 778 -33.34 14.73 -28.05
CA SER A 778 -32.79 15.25 -29.31
C SER A 778 -33.55 14.79 -30.57
N LEU A 779 -34.30 13.69 -30.48
CA LEU A 779 -35.03 13.10 -31.61
C LEU A 779 -36.42 13.71 -31.84
N GLY A 780 -36.99 14.44 -30.87
CA GLY A 780 -38.35 14.97 -30.94
C GLY A 780 -38.40 16.50 -31.05
N SER A 781 -39.09 17.02 -32.08
CA SER A 781 -39.47 18.44 -32.16
C SER A 781 -40.87 18.67 -31.54
N GLU A 782 -40.96 19.69 -30.69
CA GLU A 782 -42.15 20.35 -30.11
C GLU A 782 -43.05 19.63 -29.09
N ALA A 783 -43.10 18.29 -29.00
CA ALA A 783 -43.91 17.62 -27.97
C ALA A 783 -43.06 17.13 -26.77
N SER A 784 -43.15 17.82 -25.63
CA SER A 784 -42.40 17.54 -24.39
C SER A 784 -42.72 16.20 -23.70
N SER A 785 -43.65 15.41 -24.24
CA SER A 785 -44.09 14.10 -23.71
C SER A 785 -43.35 12.89 -24.31
N LEU A 786 -42.96 12.97 -25.58
CA LEU A 786 -42.45 11.83 -26.34
C LEU A 786 -41.22 11.12 -25.73
N PRO A 787 -40.22 11.82 -25.13
CA PRO A 787 -39.00 11.16 -24.66
C PRO A 787 -39.24 10.13 -23.55
N LEU A 788 -40.17 10.37 -22.61
CA LEU A 788 -40.47 9.42 -21.53
C LEU A 788 -41.22 8.20 -22.05
N VAL A 789 -42.08 8.40 -23.03
CA VAL A 789 -42.79 7.30 -23.67
C VAL A 789 -41.84 6.43 -24.48
N TYR A 790 -40.88 7.02 -25.21
CA TYR A 790 -39.82 6.25 -25.88
C TYR A 790 -38.86 5.58 -24.90
N TYR A 791 -38.62 6.20 -23.75
CA TYR A 791 -37.83 5.58 -22.68
C TYR A 791 -38.52 4.30 -22.20
N TYR A 792 -39.84 4.33 -22.01
CA TYR A 792 -40.64 3.12 -21.75
C TYR A 792 -40.74 2.19 -22.97
N GLY A 793 -40.78 2.74 -24.18
CA GLY A 793 -40.91 2.01 -25.44
C GLY A 793 -39.71 1.12 -25.77
N ILE A 794 -38.58 1.26 -25.07
CA ILE A 794 -37.51 0.23 -25.08
C ILE A 794 -38.09 -1.16 -24.74
N TYR A 795 -39.15 -1.19 -23.93
CA TYR A 795 -39.64 -2.39 -23.26
C TYR A 795 -40.71 -3.15 -24.06
N ASN A 796 -41.36 -2.53 -25.05
CA ASN A 796 -42.37 -3.19 -25.88
C ASN A 796 -42.31 -2.66 -27.32
N LYS A 797 -41.78 -3.49 -28.26
CA LYS A 797 -41.57 -3.09 -29.67
C LYS A 797 -42.86 -3.04 -30.49
N GLU A 798 -43.96 -3.56 -29.97
CA GLU A 798 -45.23 -3.69 -30.68
C GLU A 798 -46.31 -2.93 -29.91
N GLU A 799 -46.74 -1.81 -30.49
CA GLU A 799 -47.78 -0.88 -30.02
C GLU A 799 -47.44 0.07 -28.85
N TYR A 800 -47.63 1.36 -29.11
CA TYR A 800 -47.74 2.42 -28.10
C TYR A 800 -49.01 2.14 -27.29
N ASP A 801 -48.86 1.48 -26.15
CA ASP A 801 -49.97 1.03 -25.31
C ASP A 801 -50.31 2.04 -24.20
N ALA A 802 -51.44 1.80 -23.53
CA ALA A 802 -51.91 2.61 -22.41
C ALA A 802 -50.94 2.58 -21.20
N ASP A 803 -50.02 1.62 -21.14
CA ASP A 803 -49.05 1.51 -20.05
C ASP A 803 -47.90 2.50 -20.23
N ALA A 804 -47.53 2.84 -21.47
CA ALA A 804 -46.54 3.87 -21.73
C ALA A 804 -47.04 5.30 -21.36
N GLU A 805 -48.31 5.60 -21.65
CA GLU A 805 -48.95 6.83 -21.18
C GLU A 805 -49.07 6.86 -19.65
N ARG A 806 -49.34 5.71 -19.02
CA ARG A 806 -49.38 5.58 -17.57
C ARG A 806 -48.01 5.80 -16.94
N TYR A 807 -46.95 5.23 -17.52
CA TYR A 807 -45.57 5.42 -17.09
C TYR A 807 -45.19 6.90 -17.16
N GLU A 808 -45.47 7.56 -18.28
CA GLU A 808 -45.22 8.99 -18.44
C GLU A 808 -45.98 9.82 -17.40
N ALA A 809 -47.28 9.55 -17.22
CA ALA A 809 -48.10 10.25 -16.25
C ALA A 809 -47.57 10.05 -14.83
N HIS A 810 -47.11 8.84 -14.49
CA HIS A 810 -46.55 8.55 -13.17
C HIS A 810 -45.23 9.30 -12.96
N VAL A 811 -44.27 9.18 -13.88
CA VAL A 811 -42.98 9.91 -13.80
C VAL A 811 -43.19 11.41 -13.75
N LYS A 812 -44.12 11.99 -14.53
CA LYS A 812 -44.43 13.42 -14.50
C LYS A 812 -45.12 13.86 -13.23
N ASN A 813 -46.09 13.10 -12.74
CA ASN A 813 -46.79 13.41 -11.50
C ASN A 813 -45.83 13.33 -10.30
N PHE A 814 -44.95 12.33 -10.32
CA PHE A 814 -43.92 12.11 -9.32
C PHE A 814 -42.86 13.22 -9.34
N ALA A 815 -42.36 13.59 -10.53
CA ALA A 815 -41.42 14.69 -10.70
C ALA A 815 -42.05 16.06 -10.36
N GLY A 816 -43.29 16.32 -10.78
CA GLY A 816 -43.98 17.58 -10.56
C GLY A 816 -44.34 17.79 -9.09
N THR A 817 -45.06 16.84 -8.47
CA THR A 817 -45.53 17.02 -7.10
C THR A 817 -44.37 17.22 -6.12
N TYR A 818 -43.31 16.41 -6.25
CA TYR A 818 -42.24 16.43 -5.27
C TYR A 818 -41.23 17.54 -5.49
N CYS A 819 -40.83 17.82 -6.75
CA CYS A 819 -39.80 18.83 -6.97
C CYS A 819 -40.29 20.26 -6.87
N THR A 820 -41.56 20.53 -7.16
CA THR A 820 -42.14 21.84 -6.86
C THR A 820 -42.13 22.06 -5.34
N ASP A 821 -42.55 21.07 -4.55
CA ASP A 821 -42.68 21.18 -3.09
C ASP A 821 -41.32 21.18 -2.37
N ALA A 822 -40.32 20.47 -2.90
CA ALA A 822 -38.95 20.46 -2.38
C ALA A 822 -38.09 21.67 -2.85
N GLY A 823 -38.64 22.55 -3.71
CA GLY A 823 -37.92 23.71 -4.25
C GLY A 823 -36.78 23.35 -5.22
N LEU A 824 -36.79 22.13 -5.76
CA LEU A 824 -35.72 21.61 -6.64
C LEU A 824 -35.88 22.07 -8.10
N GLU A 825 -37.05 22.61 -8.48
CA GLU A 825 -37.34 23.05 -9.86
C GLU A 825 -36.45 24.19 -10.39
N ASN A 826 -35.84 24.98 -9.50
CA ASN A 826 -35.02 26.15 -9.85
C ASN A 826 -33.55 26.04 -9.39
N SER A 827 -33.08 24.85 -9.03
CA SER A 827 -31.74 24.65 -8.45
C SER A 827 -30.57 24.77 -9.43
N ARG A 828 -30.72 25.48 -10.57
CA ARG A 828 -29.56 26.07 -11.29
C ARG A 828 -28.85 27.14 -10.43
N SER A 829 -29.44 27.59 -9.33
CA SER A 829 -28.89 28.67 -8.48
C SER A 829 -28.67 28.30 -7.01
N ALA A 830 -29.05 27.09 -6.56
CA ALA A 830 -29.04 26.73 -5.13
C ALA A 830 -28.04 25.62 -4.76
N ALA A 831 -27.11 25.27 -5.66
CA ALA A 831 -25.83 24.74 -5.23
C ALA A 831 -24.98 25.92 -4.76
N GLU A 832 -25.41 26.55 -3.66
CA GLU A 832 -24.53 27.37 -2.84
C GLU A 832 -23.49 26.39 -2.30
N LYS A 833 -22.44 26.24 -3.11
CA LYS A 833 -21.21 25.53 -2.81
C LYS A 833 -20.83 26.04 -1.42
N ASN A 834 -20.92 25.18 -0.42
CA ASN A 834 -20.29 25.42 0.86
C ASN A 834 -18.77 25.36 0.60
N THR A 835 -18.25 26.41 -0.04
CA THR A 835 -16.83 26.60 -0.30
C THR A 835 -16.25 27.29 0.91
N ASP A 836 -15.94 26.48 1.91
CA ASP A 836 -14.77 26.70 2.75
C ASP A 836 -13.46 26.41 1.94
N ALA A 837 -13.49 26.62 0.62
CA ALA A 837 -12.29 26.64 -0.19
C ALA A 837 -11.61 28.00 0.02
N PRO A 838 -10.34 28.06 0.44
CA PRO A 838 -9.68 29.33 0.70
C PRO A 838 -9.65 30.20 -0.57
N PHE A 839 -9.85 31.51 -0.42
CA PHE A 839 -9.64 32.47 -1.50
C PHE A 839 -8.21 33.01 -1.43
N VAL A 840 -7.62 33.31 -2.58
CA VAL A 840 -6.35 34.04 -2.65
C VAL A 840 -6.66 35.50 -3.01
N GLU A 841 -6.24 36.41 -2.13
CA GLU A 841 -6.35 37.85 -2.35
C GLU A 841 -5.03 38.40 -2.88
N GLY A 842 -5.09 39.25 -3.90
CA GLY A 842 -3.93 39.93 -4.48
C GLY A 842 -4.13 41.44 -4.52
N THR A 843 -3.01 42.18 -4.46
CA THR A 843 -2.99 43.64 -4.53
C THR A 843 -2.01 44.12 -5.59
N LEU A 844 -2.45 44.98 -6.49
CA LEU A 844 -1.61 45.64 -7.51
C LEU A 844 -1.56 47.14 -7.23
N SER A 845 -0.36 47.69 -7.08
CA SER A 845 -0.16 49.16 -6.97
C SER A 845 0.10 49.73 -8.36
N TYR A 846 -0.55 50.85 -8.71
CA TYR A 846 -0.34 51.51 -10.00
C TYR A 846 0.23 52.92 -9.81
N GLY A 847 1.30 53.25 -10.54
CA GLY A 847 1.95 54.56 -10.53
C GLY A 847 1.66 55.35 -11.81
N ASN A 848 1.66 56.68 -11.70
CA ASN A 848 1.15 57.60 -12.73
C ASN A 848 1.86 57.63 -14.10
N THR A 849 2.90 56.83 -14.39
CA THR A 849 3.68 57.02 -15.63
C THR A 849 4.30 55.78 -16.29
N SER A 850 3.67 54.60 -16.33
CA SER A 850 3.94 53.55 -17.36
C SER A 850 2.88 52.43 -17.35
N PRO A 851 2.47 51.89 -18.53
CA PRO A 851 1.51 50.79 -18.59
C PRO A 851 2.21 49.45 -18.27
N LEU A 852 1.85 48.83 -17.15
CA LEU A 852 2.17 47.43 -16.87
C LEU A 852 1.23 46.54 -17.71
N ALA A 853 1.81 45.65 -18.52
CA ALA A 853 1.05 44.62 -19.21
C ALA A 853 0.97 43.37 -18.33
N LEU A 854 -0.26 42.90 -18.09
CA LEU A 854 -0.52 41.64 -17.40
C LEU A 854 -0.80 40.56 -18.45
N VAL A 855 -0.05 39.46 -18.44
CA VAL A 855 -0.28 38.32 -19.35
C VAL A 855 -0.92 37.19 -18.54
N ILE A 856 -2.11 36.76 -18.93
CA ILE A 856 -2.81 35.63 -18.30
C ILE A 856 -2.98 34.53 -19.35
N SER A 857 -2.72 33.27 -19.01
CA SER A 857 -2.93 32.12 -19.90
C SER A 857 -4.29 31.48 -19.61
N TYR A 858 -5.05 31.17 -20.65
CA TYR A 858 -6.27 30.35 -20.57
C TYR A 858 -6.23 29.29 -21.67
N ASN A 859 -6.36 28.00 -21.30
CA ASN A 859 -6.23 26.85 -22.20
C ASN A 859 -4.99 26.89 -23.12
N GLY A 860 -3.83 27.25 -22.55
CA GLY A 860 -2.55 27.18 -23.26
C GLY A 860 -2.30 28.29 -24.29
N SER A 861 -3.21 29.26 -24.45
CA SER A 861 -2.98 30.44 -25.29
C SER A 861 -2.66 31.67 -24.43
N PRO A 862 -1.57 32.42 -24.69
CA PRO A 862 -1.24 33.62 -23.93
C PRO A 862 -2.20 34.76 -24.31
N LEU A 863 -2.87 35.34 -23.30
CA LEU A 863 -3.69 36.54 -23.45
C LEU A 863 -2.88 37.75 -22.98
N THR A 864 -2.45 38.61 -23.92
CA THR A 864 -1.68 39.82 -23.60
C THR A 864 -2.62 41.00 -23.35
N LEU A 865 -2.68 41.52 -22.12
CA LEU A 865 -3.45 42.73 -21.81
C LEU A 865 -2.58 43.98 -22.03
N THR A 866 -2.82 44.71 -23.12
CA THR A 866 -2.32 46.07 -23.29
C THR A 866 -3.44 47.06 -22.93
N PRO A 867 -3.28 47.89 -21.89
CA PRO A 867 -4.27 48.91 -21.60
C PRO A 867 -4.20 49.98 -22.69
N SER A 868 -5.16 49.96 -23.62
CA SER A 868 -5.53 51.20 -24.31
C SER A 868 -6.41 52.01 -23.35
N ILE A 869 -6.16 53.31 -23.30
CA ILE A 869 -6.67 54.25 -22.29
C ILE A 869 -8.19 54.06 -22.10
N ALA A 870 -8.58 53.49 -20.96
CA ALA A 870 -9.96 53.55 -20.50
C ALA A 870 -10.30 55.03 -20.28
N THR A 871 -11.14 55.60 -21.13
CA THR A 871 -11.62 56.96 -20.90
C THR A 871 -12.73 56.87 -19.86
N ILE A 872 -12.41 57.21 -18.62
CA ILE A 872 -13.39 57.33 -17.54
C ILE A 872 -13.96 58.75 -17.63
N SER A 873 -15.18 58.90 -18.11
CA SER A 873 -15.91 60.17 -17.99
C SER A 873 -16.66 60.15 -16.65
N SER A 874 -16.61 61.27 -15.91
CA SER A 874 -17.43 61.43 -14.71
C SER A 874 -18.41 62.58 -14.90
N THR A 875 -19.67 62.35 -14.57
CA THR A 875 -20.72 63.37 -14.61
C THR A 875 -21.23 63.59 -13.19
N LYS A 876 -21.18 64.84 -12.72
CA LYS A 876 -21.64 65.19 -11.37
C LYS A 876 -23.16 65.34 -11.38
N THR A 877 -23.85 64.54 -10.58
CA THR A 877 -25.30 64.61 -10.33
C THR A 877 -25.55 65.17 -8.93
N GLU A 878 -26.81 65.47 -8.59
CA GLU A 878 -27.18 66.02 -7.28
C GLU A 878 -26.93 65.04 -6.11
N GLU A 879 -26.75 63.74 -6.40
CA GLU A 879 -26.51 62.68 -5.40
C GLU A 879 -25.06 62.14 -5.39
N GLY A 880 -24.18 62.59 -6.30
CA GLY A 880 -22.79 62.10 -6.36
C GLY A 880 -22.10 62.30 -7.72
N TYR A 881 -21.04 61.52 -7.97
CA TYR A 881 -20.40 61.42 -9.29
C TYR A 881 -20.81 60.09 -9.91
N ASP A 882 -21.41 60.11 -11.11
CA ASP A 882 -21.58 58.92 -11.93
C ASP A 882 -20.34 58.75 -12.82
N PHE A 883 -19.77 57.54 -12.84
CA PHE A 883 -18.60 57.21 -13.64
C PHE A 883 -19.03 56.29 -14.79
N GLU A 884 -18.68 56.66 -16.02
CA GLU A 884 -18.91 55.83 -17.21
C GLU A 884 -17.55 55.36 -17.74
N ILE A 885 -17.36 54.05 -17.80
CA ILE A 885 -16.20 53.42 -18.44
C ILE A 885 -16.57 53.17 -19.90
N VAL A 886 -16.06 54.02 -20.80
CA VAL A 886 -16.65 54.13 -22.15
C VAL A 886 -16.22 53.01 -23.11
N SER A 887 -15.07 52.35 -22.92
CA SER A 887 -14.76 51.09 -23.60
C SER A 887 -13.51 50.40 -23.03
N LEU A 888 -13.48 49.07 -23.14
CA LEU A 888 -12.29 48.23 -22.95
C LEU A 888 -12.16 47.35 -24.21
N SER A 889 -11.06 47.50 -24.96
CA SER A 889 -10.78 46.61 -26.10
C SER A 889 -9.63 45.67 -25.77
N PHE A 890 -9.80 44.38 -26.06
CA PHE A 890 -8.78 43.35 -25.87
C PHE A 890 -8.34 42.81 -27.22
N GLY A 891 -7.23 43.33 -27.76
CA GLY A 891 -6.78 42.99 -29.11
C GLY A 891 -7.88 43.22 -30.16
N ASN A 892 -8.26 42.19 -30.91
CA ASN A 892 -9.28 42.28 -31.96
C ASN A 892 -10.74 42.19 -31.44
N ILE A 893 -10.96 42.14 -30.13
CA ILE A 893 -12.29 42.01 -29.53
C ILE A 893 -12.67 43.35 -28.87
N SER A 894 -13.71 44.00 -29.40
CA SER A 894 -14.31 45.20 -28.83
C SER A 894 -15.42 44.79 -27.86
N LEU A 895 -15.28 45.11 -26.57
CA LEU A 895 -16.39 45.02 -25.62
C LEU A 895 -17.16 46.34 -25.67
N GLY A 896 -18.44 46.27 -25.99
CA GLY A 896 -19.35 47.42 -25.90
C GLY A 896 -19.40 48.01 -24.48
N SER A 897 -19.90 49.25 -24.36
CA SER A 897 -19.98 50.01 -23.12
C SER A 897 -20.68 49.23 -21.98
N VAL A 898 -20.00 49.06 -20.85
CA VAL A 898 -20.60 48.49 -19.63
C VAL A 898 -20.99 49.66 -18.71
N LYS A 899 -22.29 49.86 -18.49
CA LYS A 899 -22.79 50.84 -17.51
C LYS A 899 -22.93 50.16 -16.15
N SER A 900 -22.06 50.50 -15.21
CA SER A 900 -22.19 50.11 -13.80
C SER A 900 -22.34 51.39 -12.96
N TYR A 901 -23.38 51.44 -12.12
CA TYR A 901 -23.63 52.56 -11.21
C TYR A 901 -23.16 52.14 -9.81
N GLY A 902 -22.10 52.76 -9.30
CA GLY A 902 -21.52 52.42 -7.99
C GLY A 902 -20.90 53.61 -7.27
N LYS A 903 -20.95 53.58 -5.93
CA LYS A 903 -20.30 54.60 -5.07
C LYS A 903 -18.80 54.27 -4.91
N ARG A 904 -17.95 55.27 -4.65
CA ARG A 904 -16.49 55.08 -4.46
C ARG A 904 -16.19 54.04 -3.37
N ASN A 905 -15.13 53.25 -3.56
CA ASN A 905 -14.64 52.21 -2.63
C ASN A 905 -15.63 51.06 -2.41
N GLN A 906 -16.08 50.40 -3.48
CA GLN A 906 -16.90 49.18 -3.40
C GLN A 906 -16.34 48.09 -4.30
N TRP A 907 -16.56 46.82 -3.91
CA TRP A 907 -16.21 45.65 -4.71
C TRP A 907 -17.16 45.54 -5.90
N ILE A 908 -16.60 45.35 -7.10
CA ILE A 908 -17.34 45.18 -8.35
C ILE A 908 -17.23 43.71 -8.74
N SER A 909 -18.37 43.03 -8.83
CA SER A 909 -18.44 41.60 -9.18
C SER A 909 -18.72 41.39 -10.67
N PHE A 910 -18.12 40.34 -11.26
CA PHE A 910 -18.28 40.00 -12.67
C PHE A 910 -18.90 38.61 -12.84
N GLU A 911 -20.13 38.54 -13.36
CA GLU A 911 -20.91 37.29 -13.46
C GLU A 911 -20.43 36.28 -14.52
N LYS A 912 -19.46 36.61 -15.38
CA LYS A 912 -19.15 35.79 -16.58
C LYS A 912 -17.68 35.41 -16.79
N TYR A 913 -16.77 35.70 -15.87
CA TYR A 913 -15.33 35.48 -16.08
C TYR A 913 -14.61 35.07 -14.78
N PRO A 914 -13.41 34.43 -14.85
CA PRO A 914 -12.74 33.84 -13.68
C PRO A 914 -12.20 34.85 -12.64
N LEU A 915 -12.40 36.15 -12.85
CA LEU A 915 -12.12 37.22 -11.89
C LEU A 915 -13.44 37.61 -11.23
N MET A 916 -13.69 37.15 -10.01
CA MET A 916 -15.01 37.31 -9.40
C MET A 916 -15.23 38.70 -8.85
N GLU A 917 -14.24 39.32 -8.19
CA GLU A 917 -14.40 40.65 -7.60
C GLU A 917 -13.12 41.51 -7.70
N VAL A 918 -13.30 42.81 -7.95
CA VAL A 918 -12.23 43.81 -7.98
C VAL A 918 -12.62 45.04 -7.15
N PHE A 919 -11.69 45.54 -6.34
CA PHE A 919 -11.83 46.74 -5.53
C PHE A 919 -10.74 47.75 -5.86
N PHE A 920 -11.13 48.98 -6.17
CA PHE A 920 -10.22 50.08 -6.43
C PHE A 920 -10.11 50.94 -5.18
N ASP A 921 -8.91 50.94 -4.56
CA ASP A 921 -8.57 51.86 -3.48
C ASP A 921 -7.82 53.06 -4.06
N ASP A 922 -8.59 54.10 -4.39
CA ASP A 922 -8.06 55.34 -4.94
C ASP A 922 -7.14 56.09 -3.95
N SER A 923 -7.28 55.85 -2.65
CA SER A 923 -6.48 56.53 -1.64
C SER A 923 -5.04 56.00 -1.56
N SER A 924 -4.86 54.72 -1.90
CA SER A 924 -3.56 54.04 -1.89
C SER A 924 -3.01 53.78 -3.30
N GLN A 925 -3.76 54.12 -4.36
CA GLN A 925 -3.49 53.75 -5.75
C GLN A 925 -3.31 52.23 -5.92
N GLN A 926 -4.18 51.45 -5.27
CA GLN A 926 -4.14 50.00 -5.31
C GLN A 926 -5.42 49.40 -5.87
N ILE A 927 -5.27 48.25 -6.53
CA ILE A 927 -6.36 47.40 -6.99
C ILE A 927 -6.26 46.08 -6.23
N ASN A 928 -7.26 45.78 -5.42
CA ASN A 928 -7.38 44.51 -4.73
C ASN A 928 -8.31 43.59 -5.52
N TYR A 929 -7.97 42.31 -5.66
CA TYR A 929 -8.77 41.33 -6.41
C TYR A 929 -8.80 39.97 -5.70
N LYS A 930 -9.86 39.20 -5.95
CA LYS A 930 -10.06 37.87 -5.35
C LYS A 930 -10.34 36.82 -6.42
N TYR A 931 -9.77 35.62 -6.23
CA TYR A 931 -10.05 34.45 -7.07
C TYR A 931 -9.96 33.13 -6.26
N PRO A 932 -10.55 32.02 -6.74
CA PRO A 932 -10.54 30.72 -6.04
C PRO A 932 -9.16 30.05 -6.03
N GLN A 933 -8.75 29.38 -4.95
CA GLN A 933 -7.41 28.78 -4.81
C GLN A 933 -7.09 27.69 -5.84
N ASP A 934 -8.09 27.03 -6.41
CA ASP A 934 -7.98 26.01 -7.45
C ASP A 934 -7.54 26.60 -8.80
N PHE A 935 -7.48 27.94 -8.90
CA PHE A 935 -7.04 28.67 -10.08
C PHE A 935 -5.52 28.88 -10.02
N VAL A 936 -4.77 28.14 -10.85
CA VAL A 936 -3.30 28.20 -10.89
C VAL A 936 -2.84 29.52 -11.49
N LEU A 937 -2.37 30.42 -10.62
CA LEU A 937 -1.75 31.68 -11.01
C LEU A 937 -0.27 31.41 -11.31
N ASN A 938 0.07 31.15 -12.58
CA ASN A 938 1.46 31.19 -13.02
C ASN A 938 1.94 32.65 -13.09
N THR A 939 2.25 33.22 -11.93
CA THR A 939 3.12 34.39 -11.83
C THR A 939 4.52 33.91 -11.52
N PRO A 940 5.54 34.21 -12.34
CA PRO A 940 6.91 34.06 -11.89
C PRO A 940 7.22 35.23 -10.95
N LEU A 941 7.26 34.94 -9.65
CA LEU A 941 8.15 35.67 -8.76
C LEU A 941 9.57 35.27 -9.13
N LEU A 942 10.34 36.25 -9.60
CA LEU A 942 11.79 36.11 -9.80
C LEU A 942 12.44 35.71 -8.48
N LEU A 943 12.78 34.43 -8.36
CA LEU A 943 13.83 33.94 -7.48
C LEU A 943 14.78 33.12 -8.36
N GLU A 944 16.07 33.45 -8.25
CA GLU A 944 17.18 32.85 -8.99
C GLU A 944 17.20 31.32 -8.87
N ASP A 945 17.51 30.67 -10.00
CA ASP A 945 18.03 29.30 -10.14
C ASP A 945 17.12 28.08 -9.87
N GLN A 946 16.06 27.84 -10.66
CA GLN A 946 15.60 26.49 -11.09
C GLN A 946 14.57 26.58 -12.27
N PRO A 947 14.60 25.73 -13.31
CA PRO A 947 13.57 25.72 -14.37
C PRO A 947 12.42 24.72 -14.12
N ALA A 948 11.18 25.15 -14.44
CA ALA A 948 9.97 24.33 -14.47
C ALA A 948 9.50 24.06 -15.93
N VAL A 949 8.96 22.86 -16.16
CA VAL A 949 8.55 22.28 -17.46
C VAL A 949 7.10 22.65 -17.80
N PHE A 950 6.81 23.00 -19.07
CA PHE A 950 5.45 23.20 -19.58
C PHE A 950 5.16 22.40 -20.87
N LEU A 951 3.98 21.79 -20.93
CA LEU A 951 3.47 20.96 -22.03
C LEU A 951 2.75 21.79 -23.09
N SER A 952 3.36 21.95 -24.27
CA SER A 952 2.74 21.82 -25.60
C SER A 952 3.78 22.22 -26.66
N GLY A 953 3.94 21.38 -27.68
CA GLY A 953 5.14 21.28 -28.52
C GLY A 953 5.76 22.59 -28.98
N ASN A 954 6.94 22.91 -28.43
CA ASN A 954 7.96 23.82 -28.96
C ASN A 954 9.33 23.62 -28.28
N LEU A 955 10.38 23.88 -29.06
CA LEU A 955 11.81 24.07 -28.77
C LEU A 955 12.27 24.03 -27.29
N TYR A 956 13.07 23.03 -26.90
CA TYR A 956 13.73 23.00 -25.58
C TYR A 956 15.00 23.85 -25.61
N ILE A 957 15.17 24.77 -24.66
CA ILE A 957 16.42 25.51 -24.47
C ILE A 957 16.91 25.25 -23.05
N GLU A 958 18.06 24.59 -22.91
CA GLU A 958 18.73 24.38 -21.63
C GLU A 958 19.99 25.25 -21.57
N TYR A 959 20.13 26.03 -20.50
CA TYR A 959 21.32 26.81 -20.19
C TYR A 959 22.14 26.09 -19.13
N SER A 960 23.39 25.76 -19.45
CA SER A 960 24.37 25.25 -18.50
C SER A 960 25.63 26.11 -18.60
N GLY A 961 25.70 27.15 -17.75
CA GLY A 961 26.79 28.14 -17.80
C GLY A 961 26.79 28.97 -19.08
N SER A 962 27.96 29.19 -19.69
CA SER A 962 28.15 30.04 -20.87
C SER A 962 27.70 29.44 -22.22
N ASN A 963 27.01 28.29 -22.19
CA ASN A 963 26.57 27.58 -23.39
C ASN A 963 25.05 27.34 -23.38
N MET A 964 24.45 27.42 -24.56
CA MET A 964 23.02 27.17 -24.81
C MET A 964 22.87 25.92 -25.68
N ILE A 965 22.03 24.96 -25.28
CA ILE A 965 21.75 23.71 -26.02
C ILE A 965 20.25 23.61 -26.33
N ILE A 966 19.92 23.16 -27.56
CA ILE A 966 18.54 23.04 -28.05
C ILE A 966 18.29 21.63 -28.65
N SER A 967 17.16 20.96 -28.33
CA SER A 967 16.83 19.59 -28.80
C SER A 967 15.32 19.31 -28.96
N THR A 968 14.92 18.40 -29.86
CA THR A 968 13.54 17.83 -30.07
C THR A 968 13.61 16.44 -30.76
N VAL A 969 12.84 15.40 -30.37
CA VAL A 969 12.89 14.00 -30.93
C VAL A 969 11.49 13.30 -30.86
N PRO A 970 11.06 12.34 -31.77
CA PRO A 970 11.81 11.48 -32.73
C PRO A 970 11.46 11.46 -34.26
N ASP A 971 12.54 11.22 -35.04
CA ASP A 971 12.84 10.51 -36.33
C ASP A 971 12.07 10.78 -37.67
N PRO A 972 12.79 11.19 -38.75
CA PRO A 972 12.56 10.58 -40.08
C PRO A 972 13.79 10.43 -41.01
N SER A 973 13.57 9.68 -42.10
CA SER A 973 14.53 8.90 -42.89
C SER A 973 14.82 9.38 -44.33
N THR A 974 15.50 10.52 -44.58
CA THR A 974 16.42 10.73 -45.75
C THR A 974 16.94 12.19 -45.92
N PRO A 975 18.17 12.43 -46.44
CA PRO A 975 18.80 13.77 -46.45
C PRO A 975 19.19 14.26 -47.87
N ALA A 976 18.32 15.02 -48.56
CA ALA A 976 18.68 15.58 -49.89
C ALA A 976 18.47 17.10 -50.11
N ASP A 977 17.70 17.85 -49.32
CA ASP A 977 17.29 19.22 -49.70
C ASP A 977 17.46 20.31 -48.61
N LEU A 978 18.68 20.73 -48.29
CA LEU A 978 18.92 21.61 -47.12
C LEU A 978 19.68 22.93 -47.34
N LYS A 979 19.78 23.47 -48.58
CA LYS A 979 20.66 24.64 -48.84
C LYS A 979 20.14 26.06 -48.54
N GLU A 980 18.87 26.32 -48.23
CA GLU A 980 18.40 27.71 -47.96
C GLU A 980 17.18 27.80 -47.00
N VAL A 981 17.33 27.58 -45.69
CA VAL A 981 16.14 27.47 -44.80
C VAL A 981 15.96 28.60 -43.77
N CYS A 982 17.01 29.34 -43.38
CA CYS A 982 16.90 30.29 -42.26
C CYS A 982 17.48 31.69 -42.55
N SER A 983 16.77 32.74 -42.14
CA SER A 983 17.26 34.12 -42.10
C SER A 983 17.34 34.61 -40.65
N VAL A 984 18.46 35.23 -40.25
CA VAL A 984 18.66 35.74 -38.88
C VAL A 984 18.65 37.28 -38.90
N ARG A 985 17.89 37.91 -38.00
CA ARG A 985 17.85 39.36 -37.81
C ARG A 985 18.05 39.74 -36.35
N TRP A 986 18.49 40.98 -36.12
CA TRP A 986 18.81 41.50 -34.80
C TRP A 986 17.86 42.63 -34.41
N TYR A 987 17.44 42.66 -33.14
CA TYR A 987 16.80 43.83 -32.56
C TYR A 987 17.35 44.08 -31.15
N GLN A 988 17.93 45.26 -30.98
CA GLN A 988 18.64 45.72 -29.78
C GLN A 988 19.76 44.75 -29.37
N ASP A 989 19.50 43.70 -28.59
CA ASP A 989 20.51 42.74 -28.13
C ASP A 989 20.11 41.26 -28.29
N ILE A 990 19.02 40.97 -29.02
CA ILE A 990 18.49 39.62 -29.23
C ILE A 990 18.52 39.26 -30.72
N ALA A 991 19.08 38.09 -31.05
CA ALA A 991 19.05 37.53 -32.38
C ALA A 991 17.81 36.66 -32.58
N TYR A 992 17.06 36.92 -33.64
CA TYR A 992 15.91 36.13 -34.07
C TYR A 992 16.26 35.37 -35.34
N ALA A 993 16.22 34.04 -35.30
CA ALA A 993 16.30 33.21 -36.49
C ALA A 993 14.88 32.86 -36.95
N ASN A 994 14.54 33.22 -38.18
CA ASN A 994 13.27 32.85 -38.80
C ASN A 994 13.55 31.84 -39.93
N CYS A 995 13.15 30.60 -39.69
CA CYS A 995 13.33 29.49 -40.62
C CYS A 995 11.98 29.11 -41.24
N LYS A 996 11.93 28.95 -42.57
CA LYS A 996 10.73 28.41 -43.23
C LYS A 996 10.71 26.90 -43.04
N ALA A 997 9.96 26.43 -42.05
CA ALA A 997 9.83 25.02 -41.74
C ALA A 997 8.66 24.40 -42.53
N ASP A 998 8.86 24.13 -43.82
CA ASP A 998 8.11 23.07 -44.49
C ASP A 998 9.04 21.84 -44.60
N GLY A 999 8.87 20.87 -43.69
CA GLY A 999 9.32 19.49 -43.92
C GLY A 999 10.69 19.03 -43.40
N LEU A 1000 11.36 19.71 -42.48
CA LEU A 1000 12.67 19.25 -41.95
C LEU A 1000 12.77 19.29 -40.41
N PRO A 1001 12.42 18.20 -39.71
CA PRO A 1001 12.73 18.02 -38.29
C PRO A 1001 14.13 17.39 -38.10
N GLY A 1002 14.95 17.93 -37.19
CA GLY A 1002 16.20 17.28 -36.74
C GLY A 1002 17.50 18.11 -36.68
N LEU A 1003 17.46 19.44 -36.84
CA LEU A 1003 18.67 20.27 -36.76
C LEU A 1003 19.05 20.60 -35.30
N MET A 1004 20.24 20.19 -34.83
CA MET A 1004 20.83 20.66 -33.57
C MET A 1004 21.96 21.67 -33.83
N LEU A 1005 21.89 22.83 -33.16
CA LEU A 1005 22.95 23.85 -33.16
C LEU A 1005 23.66 23.81 -31.80
N ARG A 1006 25.00 23.74 -31.78
CA ARG A 1006 25.80 23.75 -30.54
C ARG A 1006 26.90 24.80 -30.62
N ASN A 1007 27.17 25.50 -29.51
CA ASN A 1007 28.26 26.48 -29.37
C ASN A 1007 28.18 27.68 -30.33
N VAL A 1008 27.20 28.56 -30.10
CA VAL A 1008 27.14 29.88 -30.73
C VAL A 1008 28.04 30.83 -29.95
N PHE A 1009 29.18 31.22 -30.51
CA PHE A 1009 30.04 32.23 -29.91
C PHE A 1009 29.78 33.58 -30.57
N THR A 1010 29.39 34.57 -29.77
CA THR A 1010 29.29 35.95 -30.22
C THR A 1010 30.44 36.75 -29.62
N HIS A 1011 31.16 37.50 -30.45
CA HIS A 1011 32.18 38.43 -29.97
C HIS A 1011 31.73 39.84 -30.39
N GLN A 1012 31.15 40.59 -29.45
CA GLN A 1012 30.97 42.02 -29.66
C GLN A 1012 32.28 42.75 -29.35
N ASN A 1013 32.71 43.62 -30.25
CA ASN A 1013 33.64 44.68 -29.89
C ASN A 1013 32.84 45.90 -29.40
N THR A 1014 33.51 46.81 -28.69
CA THR A 1014 32.94 47.97 -27.97
C THR A 1014 32.22 49.01 -28.85
N LEU A 1015 32.08 48.76 -30.15
CA LEU A 1015 31.38 49.64 -31.11
C LEU A 1015 30.06 49.05 -31.63
N GLY A 1016 29.58 47.95 -31.06
CA GLY A 1016 28.26 47.38 -31.38
C GLY A 1016 28.20 46.66 -32.74
N GLN A 1017 29.34 46.34 -33.34
CA GLN A 1017 29.41 45.45 -34.51
C GLN A 1017 30.18 44.18 -34.12
N GLY A 1018 29.49 43.04 -34.11
CA GLY A 1018 30.09 41.74 -33.81
C GLY A 1018 29.71 40.69 -34.85
N ASP A 1019 30.68 39.86 -35.22
CA ASP A 1019 30.45 38.66 -36.02
C ASP A 1019 30.18 37.48 -35.07
N ALA A 1020 29.19 36.65 -35.41
CA ALA A 1020 28.90 35.40 -34.70
C ALA A 1020 29.47 34.21 -35.47
N LYS A 1021 30.18 33.32 -34.77
CA LYS A 1021 30.58 32.01 -35.32
C LYS A 1021 29.71 30.94 -34.69
N VAL A 1022 29.01 30.19 -35.55
CA VAL A 1022 28.15 29.08 -35.16
C VAL A 1022 28.79 27.80 -35.65
N GLN A 1023 29.08 26.87 -34.72
CA GLN A 1023 29.47 25.51 -35.07
C GLN A 1023 28.19 24.64 -35.13
N ILE A 1024 28.08 23.77 -36.12
CA ILE A 1024 26.92 22.88 -36.27
C ILE A 1024 27.45 21.45 -36.25
N GLU A 1025 27.02 20.65 -35.27
CA GLU A 1025 27.40 19.25 -35.13
C GLU A 1025 26.16 18.36 -35.14
N TRP A 1026 26.24 17.27 -35.91
CA TRP A 1026 25.14 16.33 -36.11
C TRP A 1026 25.42 15.07 -35.30
N SER A 1027 24.49 14.67 -34.42
CA SER A 1027 24.67 13.47 -33.58
C SER A 1027 24.20 12.21 -34.30
N ASN A 1028 24.90 11.81 -35.36
CA ASN A 1028 24.96 10.39 -35.75
C ASN A 1028 26.21 10.14 -36.61
N GLN A 1029 27.28 9.65 -35.98
CA GLN A 1029 28.52 9.29 -36.70
C GLN A 1029 28.42 7.91 -37.39
N LYS A 1030 27.25 7.26 -37.39
CA LYS A 1030 27.06 5.94 -38.00
C LYS A 1030 26.65 5.94 -39.47
N GLN A 1031 26.63 7.09 -40.15
CA GLN A 1031 26.42 7.18 -41.61
C GLN A 1031 27.33 8.22 -42.29
N LEU A 1032 28.64 8.19 -42.00
CA LEU A 1032 29.64 8.89 -42.82
C LEU A 1032 30.82 7.97 -43.12
N GLU A 1033 30.54 6.88 -43.85
CA GLU A 1033 31.45 6.42 -44.90
C GLU A 1033 30.80 6.80 -46.23
N GLY A 1034 31.22 7.94 -46.78
CA GLY A 1034 30.69 8.56 -48.00
C GLY A 1034 31.12 10.00 -48.13
#